data_AF-F9ZCQ7-F1
#
_entry.id   AF-F9ZCQ7-F1
#
_cell.length_a   1.000
_cell.length_b   1.000
_cell.length_c   1.000
_cell.angle_alpha   90.00
_cell.angle_beta   90.00
_cell.angle_gamma   90.00
#
_symmetry.space_group_name_H-M   'P 1'
#
loop_
_entity.id
_entity.type
_entity.pdbx_description
1 polymer ?
#
loop_
_entity_poly.entity_id
_entity_poly.type
_entity_poly.pdbx_seq_one_letter_code
_entity_poly.pdbx_strand_id
1 'polypeptide(L)'
;MNYIFRIVALSLALITCWGCDKDDDSSQEFVSTGKDNYIVSFAITVDGISYNASITDDRILVKVPYDISLKGAAASYTLSENATINPDPSALTDWNEEWQFIVTSGNKRNKVYHYSYEYAEISESGSVVLETQADVDNFKSRRINCIAGNLVVGADKGEDINNLDGLCNLEKVTNSVIIKKSYKGNDLSGMSSLREVGNFKLGTLDQLSTNETLETISLPALETVTGDFIIRQATIANIDLPALKEVGETFHIASEGLLAFAANELTSVGSNLALIGTTDESGTSNSHSEVFVFPDLLSVGGNMTIRNFPDLASVDCSALQAVEGNVIFRDLALSGILLPKMTACRDVEVCNVPLYTFQAPELLQCGAVTFDNCANLGEVDMSAVTVIDGDLTLNNLEVLNNVEGLSSLTEVHGNLTISDVPLKDMAPLANLTSVTGMTVTNTNIETLDIRGCTFAGGALEIEKNGKLYSFLADDDFDGSVRINPNGSLIQVPEFSMTGFKNIAGDFSIAGYVYAESVEIPVEMVTGDFTFDCGHANNFPIKYVDIALRECGGSCTLGRFGSAESCSLPNLEKVGKQMDLQGRAECMISMPQLRSIGENIGADESLQSLIYVYNGNQDDGKTLCFPKLEIVNTPLEFRTYLTANCLYESVSLPCLRKVNGLLQFCTHANNTRYQNNALKSISVPVIEYVEGVSFSWMAELSEVSTFQTLFRTGVINDASKWKIVRCAKLPTYDQMMSDSQ
;
A
#
# COMPACT_ATOMS: atom_id res chain seq x y z
N MET A 1 -49.41 1.79 -10.05
CA MET A 1 -49.91 2.21 -8.73
C MET A 1 -49.45 3.65 -8.52
N ASN A 2 -50.10 4.62 -9.19
CA ASN A 2 -51.14 5.53 -8.66
C ASN A 2 -50.50 6.68 -7.83
N TYR A 3 -50.73 7.98 -8.03
CA TYR A 3 -51.77 8.80 -8.70
C TYR A 3 -51.09 10.02 -9.40
N ILE A 4 -51.51 10.64 -10.51
CA ILE A 4 -52.81 11.14 -11.03
C ILE A 4 -53.29 12.51 -10.45
N PHE A 5 -53.16 13.55 -11.31
CA PHE A 5 -53.96 14.78 -11.51
C PHE A 5 -54.48 15.62 -10.32
N ARG A 6 -54.28 16.95 -10.45
CA ARG A 6 -55.31 17.96 -10.13
C ARG A 6 -55.36 19.10 -11.16
N ILE A 7 -56.55 19.29 -11.75
CA ILE A 7 -56.96 20.48 -12.48
C ILE A 7 -57.66 21.41 -11.48
N VAL A 8 -57.50 22.74 -11.63
CA VAL A 8 -58.44 23.72 -11.07
C VAL A 8 -58.85 24.69 -12.18
N ALA A 9 -60.13 24.70 -12.50
CA ALA A 9 -60.78 25.74 -13.29
C ALA A 9 -61.80 26.45 -12.39
N LEU A 10 -61.97 27.76 -12.51
CA LEU A 10 -63.10 28.44 -11.87
C LEU A 10 -63.67 29.59 -12.72
N SER A 11 -64.90 29.35 -13.19
CA SER A 11 -66.00 30.30 -13.39
C SER A 11 -65.77 31.64 -14.12
N LEU A 12 -66.24 31.66 -15.37
CA LEU A 12 -66.91 32.82 -15.98
C LEU A 12 -68.21 33.16 -15.18
N ALA A 13 -68.59 34.44 -15.06
CA ALA A 13 -69.79 34.99 -15.74
C ALA A 13 -70.29 36.37 -15.25
N LEU A 14 -70.63 37.19 -16.25
CA LEU A 14 -71.75 38.14 -16.35
C LEU A 14 -71.69 39.57 -15.76
N ILE A 15 -72.09 40.49 -16.65
CA ILE A 15 -72.25 41.94 -16.54
C ILE A 15 -73.76 42.24 -16.58
N THR A 16 -74.30 43.20 -15.82
CA THR A 16 -75.16 44.32 -16.32
C THR A 16 -75.84 45.20 -15.25
N CYS A 17 -75.87 46.51 -15.57
CA CYS A 17 -76.91 47.53 -15.27
C CYS A 17 -77.06 48.21 -13.88
N TRP A 18 -76.59 49.48 -13.87
CA TRP A 18 -77.22 50.71 -13.35
C TRP A 18 -77.60 50.86 -11.85
N GLY A 19 -76.81 51.71 -11.18
CA GLY A 19 -77.27 52.63 -10.14
C GLY A 19 -76.57 53.98 -10.36
N CYS A 20 -77.31 55.07 -10.49
CA CYS A 20 -76.79 56.38 -10.85
C CYS A 20 -76.80 57.29 -9.62
N ASP A 21 -75.67 57.92 -9.29
CA ASP A 21 -75.68 59.23 -8.64
C ASP A 21 -74.50 60.09 -9.14
N LYS A 22 -74.60 61.39 -8.89
CA LYS A 22 -74.12 62.43 -9.79
C LYS A 22 -72.70 62.94 -9.58
N ASP A 23 -72.24 63.62 -10.63
CA ASP A 23 -71.23 64.69 -10.68
C ASP A 23 -69.83 64.35 -10.12
N ASP A 24 -68.92 63.92 -11.01
CA ASP A 24 -67.80 64.81 -11.34
C ASP A 24 -67.23 64.52 -12.73
N ASP A 25 -66.98 65.59 -13.50
CA ASP A 25 -66.50 65.52 -14.88
C ASP A 25 -64.96 65.47 -14.90
N SER A 26 -64.40 64.25 -14.91
CA SER A 26 -62.98 64.06 -15.19
C SER A 26 -62.74 62.85 -16.09
N SER A 27 -62.73 63.09 -17.39
CA SER A 27 -62.09 62.19 -18.37
C SER A 27 -60.58 62.15 -18.13
N GLN A 28 -60.12 61.36 -17.16
CA GLN A 28 -58.73 60.92 -17.16
C GLN A 28 -58.54 59.90 -18.29
N GLU A 29 -58.06 60.40 -19.43
CA GLU A 29 -57.21 59.57 -20.29
C GLU A 29 -56.15 58.93 -19.39
N PHE A 30 -56.09 57.59 -19.39
CA PHE A 30 -54.92 56.87 -18.92
C PHE A 30 -53.79 57.15 -19.90
N VAL A 31 -53.14 58.31 -19.75
CA VAL A 31 -51.91 58.63 -20.47
C VAL A 31 -50.84 57.66 -20.00
N SER A 32 -50.69 56.59 -20.77
CA SER A 32 -49.58 55.65 -20.65
C SER A 32 -48.28 56.45 -20.61
N THR A 33 -47.62 56.46 -19.45
CA THR A 33 -46.44 57.31 -19.23
C THR A 33 -45.17 56.80 -19.94
N GLY A 34 -45.33 55.89 -20.93
CA GLY A 34 -44.28 55.39 -21.81
C GLY A 34 -43.04 54.94 -21.04
N LYS A 35 -43.24 54.23 -19.92
CA LYS A 35 -42.14 53.84 -19.01
C LYS A 35 -41.42 52.57 -19.43
N ASP A 36 -42.07 51.80 -20.30
CA ASP A 36 -41.70 50.43 -20.60
C ASP A 36 -40.75 50.38 -21.80
N ASN A 37 -39.70 49.57 -21.67
CA ASN A 37 -38.63 49.39 -22.64
C ASN A 37 -38.33 47.90 -22.88
N TYR A 38 -39.37 47.10 -23.08
CA TYR A 38 -39.23 45.66 -23.30
C TYR A 38 -39.66 45.24 -24.71
N ILE A 39 -39.05 44.17 -25.18
CA ILE A 39 -39.46 43.50 -26.42
C ILE A 39 -40.61 42.55 -26.08
N VAL A 40 -41.74 42.72 -26.76
CA VAL A 40 -42.98 41.92 -26.58
C VAL A 40 -42.89 40.61 -27.35
N SER A 41 -42.33 40.66 -28.56
CA SER A 41 -42.06 39.49 -29.40
C SER A 41 -40.88 39.76 -30.31
N PHE A 42 -40.20 38.69 -30.70
CA PHE A 42 -39.08 38.72 -31.64
C PHE A 42 -39.06 37.38 -32.38
N ALA A 43 -38.86 37.38 -33.69
CA ALA A 43 -38.77 36.17 -34.50
C ALA A 43 -37.91 36.39 -35.73
N ILE A 44 -37.07 35.41 -36.07
CA ILE A 44 -36.22 35.40 -37.25
C ILE A 44 -36.87 34.51 -38.31
N THR A 45 -36.96 35.00 -39.55
CA THR A 45 -37.60 34.29 -40.67
C THR A 45 -36.61 34.05 -41.79
N VAL A 46 -36.43 32.78 -42.16
CA VAL A 46 -35.56 32.32 -43.27
C VAL A 46 -36.27 31.23 -44.05
N ASP A 47 -36.11 31.24 -45.38
CA ASP A 47 -36.79 30.32 -46.33
C ASP A 47 -38.32 30.20 -46.13
N GLY A 48 -38.95 31.27 -45.62
CA GLY A 48 -40.38 31.34 -45.33
C GLY A 48 -40.82 30.68 -44.02
N ILE A 49 -39.90 30.11 -43.24
CA ILE A 49 -40.15 29.55 -41.91
C ILE A 49 -39.75 30.59 -40.85
N SER A 50 -40.62 30.82 -39.86
CA SER A 50 -40.40 31.81 -38.80
C SER A 50 -40.11 31.12 -37.47
N TYR A 51 -38.96 31.48 -36.87
CA TYR A 51 -38.46 30.97 -35.60
C TYR A 51 -38.67 32.04 -34.53
N ASN A 52 -39.65 31.83 -33.65
CA ASN A 52 -39.91 32.72 -32.52
C ASN A 52 -38.77 32.63 -31.50
N ALA A 53 -38.29 33.78 -31.04
CA ALA A 53 -37.35 33.86 -29.94
C ALA A 53 -38.06 33.60 -28.61
N SER A 54 -37.36 32.92 -27.70
CA SER A 54 -37.59 33.07 -26.27
C SER A 54 -36.98 34.38 -25.79
N ILE A 55 -37.73 35.15 -25.00
CA ILE A 55 -37.27 36.44 -24.45
C ILE A 55 -37.37 36.33 -22.93
N THR A 56 -36.23 36.33 -22.26
CA THR A 56 -36.13 36.22 -20.79
C THR A 56 -35.22 37.34 -20.31
N ASP A 57 -35.73 38.19 -19.41
CA ASP A 57 -35.06 39.39 -18.93
C ASP A 57 -34.46 40.26 -20.04
N ASP A 58 -33.14 40.21 -20.24
CA ASP A 58 -32.37 40.95 -21.24
C ASP A 58 -31.76 40.05 -22.34
N ARG A 59 -32.19 38.79 -22.46
CA ARG A 59 -31.76 37.87 -23.53
C ARG A 59 -32.88 37.62 -24.55
N ILE A 60 -32.50 37.59 -25.82
CA ILE A 60 -33.30 37.13 -26.96
C ILE A 60 -32.62 35.85 -27.49
N LEU A 61 -33.29 34.71 -27.42
CA LEU A 61 -32.73 33.42 -27.83
C LEU A 61 -33.62 32.74 -28.85
N VAL A 62 -33.12 32.62 -30.08
CA VAL A 62 -33.79 31.91 -31.19
C VAL A 62 -33.23 30.48 -31.30
N LYS A 63 -34.12 29.49 -31.33
CA LYS A 63 -33.73 28.09 -31.58
C LYS A 63 -34.06 27.69 -33.03
N VAL A 64 -33.10 27.13 -33.76
CA VAL A 64 -33.29 26.67 -35.16
C VAL A 64 -32.78 25.24 -35.37
N PRO A 65 -33.26 24.48 -36.37
CA PRO A 65 -32.62 23.22 -36.79
C PRO A 65 -31.21 23.44 -37.31
N TYR A 66 -30.32 22.43 -37.18
CA TYR A 66 -28.90 22.56 -37.56
C TYR A 66 -28.64 22.83 -39.05
N ASP A 67 -29.60 22.56 -39.93
CA ASP A 67 -29.44 22.79 -41.37
C ASP A 67 -29.85 24.21 -41.80
N ILE A 68 -30.25 25.05 -40.84
CA ILE A 68 -30.78 26.38 -41.06
C ILE A 68 -29.74 27.43 -40.65
N SER A 69 -29.12 28.05 -41.66
CA SER A 69 -28.34 29.28 -41.48
C SER A 69 -29.30 30.47 -41.40
N LEU A 70 -29.11 31.34 -40.39
CA LEU A 70 -29.84 32.60 -40.27
C LEU A 70 -29.20 33.76 -41.07
N LYS A 71 -28.14 33.48 -41.84
CA LYS A 71 -27.55 34.45 -42.78
C LYS A 71 -28.53 34.77 -43.91
N GLY A 72 -28.88 36.04 -44.05
CA GLY A 72 -29.91 36.53 -44.97
C GLY A 72 -31.34 36.49 -44.41
N ALA A 73 -31.53 36.07 -43.16
CA ALA A 73 -32.84 36.02 -42.52
C ALA A 73 -33.37 37.43 -42.20
N ALA A 74 -34.69 37.55 -42.07
CA ALA A 74 -35.37 38.79 -41.71
C ALA A 74 -35.94 38.72 -40.29
N ALA A 75 -35.65 39.73 -39.46
CA ALA A 75 -36.25 39.86 -38.14
C ALA A 75 -37.63 40.53 -38.20
N SER A 76 -38.52 40.05 -37.34
CA SER A 76 -39.80 40.69 -37.01
C SER A 76 -39.89 40.83 -35.49
N TYR A 77 -40.40 41.96 -35.00
CA TYR A 77 -40.42 42.26 -33.58
C TYR A 77 -41.58 43.18 -33.20
N THR A 78 -41.99 43.11 -31.93
CA THR A 78 -42.95 44.03 -31.31
C THR A 78 -42.32 44.61 -30.05
N LEU A 79 -42.46 45.91 -29.82
CA LEU A 79 -41.94 46.60 -28.62
C LEU A 79 -43.09 47.02 -27.70
N SER A 80 -42.76 47.34 -26.45
CA SER A 80 -43.66 48.06 -25.54
C SER A 80 -44.07 49.43 -26.09
N GLU A 81 -45.20 49.96 -25.61
CA GLU A 81 -45.80 51.18 -26.14
C GLU A 81 -44.83 52.38 -26.06
N ASN A 82 -44.74 53.13 -27.16
CA ASN A 82 -43.85 54.29 -27.32
C ASN A 82 -42.34 54.00 -27.17
N ALA A 83 -41.91 52.73 -27.24
CA ALA A 83 -40.50 52.36 -27.22
C ALA A 83 -39.87 52.29 -28.63
N THR A 84 -38.56 52.51 -28.70
CA THR A 84 -37.74 52.41 -29.93
C THR A 84 -36.54 51.49 -29.70
N ILE A 85 -36.13 50.72 -30.71
CA ILE A 85 -34.98 49.81 -30.65
C ILE A 85 -33.84 50.32 -31.56
N ASN A 86 -32.58 50.14 -31.14
CA ASN A 86 -31.41 50.46 -31.95
C ASN A 86 -30.27 49.44 -31.72
N PRO A 87 -29.62 48.90 -32.76
CA PRO A 87 -29.94 49.06 -34.19
C PRO A 87 -31.34 48.52 -34.52
N ASP A 88 -31.92 48.91 -35.65
CA ASP A 88 -33.21 48.39 -36.12
C ASP A 88 -33.03 46.94 -36.61
N PRO A 89 -33.65 45.94 -35.96
CA PRO A 89 -33.57 44.55 -36.41
C PRO A 89 -33.99 44.36 -37.88
N SER A 90 -34.96 45.11 -38.39
CA SER A 90 -35.43 44.94 -39.77
C SER A 90 -34.40 45.32 -40.84
N ALA A 91 -33.34 46.04 -40.46
CA ALA A 91 -32.21 46.42 -41.32
C ALA A 91 -31.01 45.45 -41.24
N LEU A 92 -31.05 44.43 -40.38
CA LEU A 92 -29.94 43.49 -40.18
C LEU A 92 -30.18 42.19 -40.96
N THR A 93 -29.09 41.63 -41.49
CA THR A 93 -29.13 40.42 -42.34
C THR A 93 -28.19 39.30 -41.90
N ASP A 94 -27.31 39.50 -40.93
CA ASP A 94 -26.39 38.45 -40.46
C ASP A 94 -26.75 38.01 -39.04
N TRP A 95 -27.75 37.14 -38.95
CA TRP A 95 -28.33 36.65 -37.69
C TRP A 95 -27.64 35.41 -37.13
N ASN A 96 -26.53 34.98 -37.78
CA ASN A 96 -25.57 34.01 -37.28
C ASN A 96 -24.54 34.64 -36.31
N GLU A 97 -24.58 35.97 -36.15
CA GLU A 97 -23.74 36.72 -35.20
C GLU A 97 -24.56 37.13 -33.97
N GLU A 98 -23.90 37.35 -32.84
CA GLU A 98 -24.54 37.95 -31.67
C GLU A 98 -24.85 39.44 -31.90
N TRP A 99 -25.97 39.92 -31.38
CA TRP A 99 -26.38 41.32 -31.52
C TRP A 99 -26.76 41.95 -30.18
N GLN A 100 -26.38 43.20 -29.97
CA GLN A 100 -26.84 44.01 -28.84
C GLN A 100 -27.86 45.05 -29.32
N PHE A 101 -29.02 45.06 -28.69
CA PHE A 101 -30.11 46.01 -28.95
C PHE A 101 -30.36 46.89 -27.75
N ILE A 102 -30.48 48.20 -27.96
CA ILE A 102 -30.89 49.15 -26.93
C ILE A 102 -32.35 49.52 -27.17
N VAL A 103 -33.24 49.06 -26.29
CA VAL A 103 -34.65 49.47 -26.27
C VAL A 103 -34.79 50.69 -25.36
N THR A 104 -35.27 51.79 -25.93
CA THR A 104 -35.49 53.07 -25.24
C THR A 104 -36.99 53.30 -25.09
N SER A 105 -37.48 53.44 -23.86
CA SER A 105 -38.89 53.77 -23.58
C SER A 105 -39.22 55.22 -23.97
N GLY A 106 -40.52 55.52 -24.10
CA GLY A 106 -41.00 56.89 -24.35
C GLY A 106 -40.54 57.94 -23.32
N ASN A 107 -40.25 57.52 -22.08
CA ASN A 107 -39.67 58.37 -21.03
C ASN A 107 -38.13 58.39 -20.99
N LYS A 108 -37.46 57.89 -22.03
CA LYS A 108 -35.99 57.86 -22.23
C LYS A 108 -35.21 56.98 -21.25
N ARG A 109 -35.80 55.87 -20.78
CA ARG A 109 -35.07 54.82 -20.05
C ARG A 109 -34.64 53.72 -21.01
N ASN A 110 -33.38 53.32 -20.92
CA ASN A 110 -32.82 52.29 -21.78
C ASN A 110 -32.83 50.93 -21.08
N LYS A 111 -33.02 49.87 -21.86
CA LYS A 111 -32.71 48.48 -21.49
C LYS A 111 -31.91 47.87 -22.65
N VAL A 112 -30.80 47.23 -22.32
CA VAL A 112 -30.01 46.47 -23.29
C VAL A 112 -30.62 45.08 -23.42
N TYR A 113 -30.57 44.52 -24.62
CA TYR A 113 -30.95 43.16 -24.93
C TYR A 113 -29.82 42.49 -25.73
N HIS A 114 -29.48 41.25 -25.37
CA HIS A 114 -28.48 40.42 -26.04
C HIS A 114 -29.19 39.35 -26.86
N TYR A 115 -29.02 39.39 -28.18
CA TYR A 115 -29.47 38.35 -29.10
C TYR A 115 -28.37 37.31 -29.30
N SER A 116 -28.79 36.05 -29.18
CA SER A 116 -28.03 34.86 -29.54
C SER A 116 -28.97 33.87 -30.25
N TYR A 117 -28.44 32.95 -31.03
CA TYR A 117 -29.17 31.78 -31.50
C TYR A 117 -28.48 30.50 -31.03
N GLU A 118 -29.22 29.41 -30.99
CA GLU A 118 -28.69 28.07 -30.73
C GLU A 118 -29.43 27.06 -31.60
N TYR A 119 -28.83 25.88 -31.80
CA TYR A 119 -29.56 24.80 -32.45
C TYR A 119 -30.55 24.16 -31.48
N ALA A 120 -31.74 23.84 -31.99
CA ALA A 120 -32.75 23.12 -31.23
C ALA A 120 -32.26 21.68 -30.97
N GLU A 121 -32.43 21.17 -29.75
CA GLU A 121 -32.28 19.74 -29.51
C GLU A 121 -33.42 19.00 -30.22
N ILE A 122 -33.05 18.13 -31.16
CA ILE A 122 -33.94 17.24 -31.90
C ILE A 122 -33.44 15.83 -31.61
N SER A 123 -34.11 15.18 -30.67
CA SER A 123 -33.72 13.90 -30.10
C SER A 123 -34.47 12.73 -30.75
N GLU A 124 -33.76 11.66 -31.12
CA GLU A 124 -34.39 10.38 -31.48
C GLU A 124 -34.39 9.41 -30.29
N SER A 125 -35.52 8.76 -30.02
CA SER A 125 -35.63 7.76 -28.96
C SER A 125 -35.23 6.37 -29.44
N GLY A 126 -34.32 5.71 -28.69
CA GLY A 126 -33.82 4.39 -29.01
C GLY A 126 -32.36 4.40 -29.50
N SER A 127 -31.81 3.20 -29.71
CA SER A 127 -30.42 3.06 -30.16
C SER A 127 -30.33 3.09 -31.68
N VAL A 128 -29.29 3.76 -32.18
CA VAL A 128 -28.93 3.83 -33.59
C VAL A 128 -27.78 2.87 -33.87
N VAL A 129 -27.91 2.07 -34.93
CA VAL A 129 -26.83 1.22 -35.47
C VAL A 129 -26.60 1.65 -36.92
N LEU A 130 -25.35 1.90 -37.27
CA LEU A 130 -24.91 2.28 -38.62
C LEU A 130 -24.01 1.14 -39.12
N GLU A 131 -24.56 0.21 -39.91
CA GLU A 131 -23.83 -1.00 -40.33
C GLU A 131 -23.03 -0.79 -41.63
N THR A 132 -23.39 0.23 -42.42
CA THR A 132 -22.82 0.57 -43.72
C THR A 132 -22.48 2.05 -43.84
N GLN A 133 -21.62 2.43 -44.81
CA GLN A 133 -21.35 3.84 -45.11
C GLN A 133 -22.64 4.59 -45.51
N ALA A 134 -23.57 3.92 -46.18
CA ALA A 134 -24.85 4.51 -46.55
C ALA A 134 -25.70 4.89 -45.34
N ASP A 135 -25.63 4.16 -44.22
CA ASP A 135 -26.33 4.52 -42.99
C ASP A 135 -25.76 5.80 -42.36
N VAL A 136 -24.43 5.95 -42.39
CA VAL A 136 -23.73 7.18 -41.97
C VAL A 136 -24.14 8.35 -42.85
N ASP A 137 -24.02 8.23 -44.17
CA ASP A 137 -24.34 9.30 -45.12
C ASP A 137 -25.80 9.76 -45.00
N ASN A 138 -26.72 8.80 -44.79
CA ASN A 138 -28.14 9.09 -44.57
C ASN A 138 -28.45 9.67 -43.19
N PHE A 139 -27.58 9.52 -42.18
CA PHE A 139 -27.82 10.04 -40.82
C PHE A 139 -28.10 11.55 -40.85
N LYS A 140 -27.32 12.31 -41.65
CA LYS A 140 -27.47 13.75 -41.83
C LYS A 140 -28.84 14.20 -42.38
N SER A 141 -29.60 13.29 -43.00
CA SER A 141 -30.96 13.59 -43.47
C SER A 141 -32.02 13.57 -42.36
N ARG A 142 -31.72 12.95 -41.20
CA ARG A 142 -32.66 12.75 -40.08
C ARG A 142 -32.93 14.01 -39.26
N ARG A 143 -32.06 15.02 -39.38
CA ARG A 143 -32.16 16.31 -38.65
C ARG A 143 -32.11 16.18 -37.12
N ILE A 144 -31.43 15.14 -36.61
CA ILE A 144 -31.23 14.89 -35.17
C ILE A 144 -29.81 15.24 -34.72
N ASN A 145 -29.68 15.86 -33.54
CA ASN A 145 -28.41 16.12 -32.84
C ASN A 145 -28.30 15.39 -31.50
N CYS A 146 -29.37 14.70 -31.06
CA CYS A 146 -29.39 13.90 -29.84
C CYS A 146 -29.90 12.48 -30.11
N ILE A 147 -29.20 11.47 -29.59
CA ILE A 147 -29.64 10.07 -29.57
C ILE A 147 -29.95 9.68 -28.12
N ALA A 148 -31.22 9.46 -27.81
CA ALA A 148 -31.67 8.93 -26.52
C ALA A 148 -31.58 7.39 -26.50
N GLY A 149 -30.33 6.90 -26.56
CA GLY A 149 -29.95 5.50 -26.67
C GLY A 149 -28.46 5.35 -26.99
N ASN A 150 -28.05 4.18 -27.49
CA ASN A 150 -26.68 3.95 -27.95
C ASN A 150 -26.49 4.44 -29.39
N LEU A 151 -25.27 4.82 -29.75
CA LEU A 151 -24.78 4.86 -31.13
C LEU A 151 -23.79 3.71 -31.33
N VAL A 152 -24.07 2.81 -32.28
CA VAL A 152 -23.14 1.74 -32.69
C VAL A 152 -22.70 1.99 -34.12
N VAL A 153 -21.39 2.16 -34.33
CA VAL A 153 -20.78 2.36 -35.65
C VAL A 153 -20.11 1.07 -36.10
N GLY A 154 -20.58 0.54 -37.22
CA GLY A 154 -20.10 -0.68 -37.85
C GLY A 154 -20.54 -1.96 -37.16
N ALA A 155 -20.07 -3.08 -37.69
CA ALA A 155 -20.29 -4.42 -37.15
C ALA A 155 -19.00 -5.24 -37.18
N ASP A 156 -18.96 -6.34 -36.42
CA ASP A 156 -17.81 -7.26 -36.38
C ASP A 156 -17.62 -8.02 -37.71
N LYS A 157 -18.69 -8.06 -38.52
CA LYS A 157 -18.77 -8.64 -39.88
C LYS A 157 -19.67 -7.77 -40.77
N GLY A 158 -19.41 -6.46 -40.80
CA GLY A 158 -20.15 -5.47 -41.62
C GLY A 158 -19.39 -5.04 -42.88
N GLU A 159 -20.01 -4.15 -43.66
CA GLU A 159 -19.35 -3.44 -44.76
C GLU A 159 -18.45 -2.32 -44.24
N ASP A 160 -17.43 -1.94 -45.01
CA ASP A 160 -16.45 -0.95 -44.61
C ASP A 160 -17.06 0.47 -44.55
N ILE A 161 -16.96 1.10 -43.38
CA ILE A 161 -17.34 2.51 -43.14
C ILE A 161 -16.05 3.32 -43.07
N ASN A 162 -15.87 4.25 -44.01
CA ASN A 162 -14.58 4.92 -44.24
C ASN A 162 -14.48 6.31 -43.62
N ASN A 163 -15.61 6.96 -43.31
CA ASN A 163 -15.68 8.26 -42.65
C ASN A 163 -16.92 8.33 -41.75
N LEU A 164 -17.04 9.41 -40.96
CA LEU A 164 -18.19 9.68 -40.09
C LEU A 164 -18.88 11.01 -40.44
N ASP A 165 -18.69 11.55 -41.64
CA ASP A 165 -19.09 12.92 -42.02
C ASP A 165 -20.60 13.19 -41.85
N GLY A 166 -21.43 12.13 -41.93
CA GLY A 166 -22.86 12.21 -41.68
C GLY A 166 -23.23 12.50 -40.21
N LEU A 167 -22.32 12.30 -39.27
CA LEU A 167 -22.49 12.55 -37.82
C LEU A 167 -22.09 13.96 -37.39
N CYS A 168 -21.66 14.84 -38.31
CA CYS A 168 -21.06 16.15 -37.99
C CYS A 168 -21.92 17.11 -37.13
N ASN A 169 -23.21 16.84 -36.95
CA ASN A 169 -24.12 17.63 -36.13
C ASN A 169 -24.64 16.86 -34.90
N LEU A 170 -24.08 15.69 -34.58
CA LEU A 170 -24.43 14.92 -33.40
C LEU A 170 -23.73 15.53 -32.17
N GLU A 171 -24.52 16.11 -31.28
CA GLU A 171 -24.03 16.77 -30.06
C GLU A 171 -24.17 15.90 -28.82
N LYS A 172 -25.12 14.95 -28.81
CA LYS A 172 -25.42 14.14 -27.61
C LYS A 172 -25.80 12.69 -27.90
N VAL A 173 -25.28 11.76 -27.10
CA VAL A 173 -25.70 10.35 -27.07
C VAL A 173 -25.91 9.93 -25.61
N THR A 174 -27.15 9.70 -25.16
CA THR A 174 -27.43 9.51 -23.72
C THR A 174 -26.87 8.22 -23.12
N ASN A 175 -26.59 7.21 -23.95
CA ASN A 175 -25.99 5.96 -23.53
C ASN A 175 -24.62 5.79 -24.23
N SER A 176 -24.31 4.63 -24.80
CA SER A 176 -22.96 4.33 -25.28
C SER A 176 -22.73 4.72 -26.75
N VAL A 177 -21.61 5.39 -27.05
CA VAL A 177 -20.96 5.37 -28.37
C VAL A 177 -20.03 4.16 -28.43
N ILE A 178 -20.22 3.29 -29.42
CA ILE A 178 -19.47 2.03 -29.60
C ILE A 178 -18.97 1.94 -31.04
N ILE A 179 -17.66 1.80 -31.23
CA ILE A 179 -17.04 1.63 -32.55
C ILE A 179 -16.59 0.17 -32.75
N LYS A 180 -16.92 -0.43 -33.91
CA LYS A 180 -16.65 -1.84 -34.23
C LYS A 180 -15.70 -2.03 -35.41
N LYS A 181 -15.36 -3.30 -35.69
CA LYS A 181 -14.42 -3.74 -36.72
C LYS A 181 -14.61 -3.18 -38.13
N SER A 182 -15.85 -2.99 -38.59
CA SER A 182 -16.09 -2.53 -39.96
C SER A 182 -15.93 -1.01 -40.15
N TYR A 183 -15.71 -0.23 -39.08
CA TYR A 183 -15.17 1.12 -39.24
C TYR A 183 -13.69 1.07 -39.64
N LYS A 184 -13.31 1.81 -40.68
CA LYS A 184 -11.99 1.83 -41.34
C LYS A 184 -11.32 3.20 -41.34
N GLY A 185 -11.96 4.22 -40.77
CA GLY A 185 -11.32 5.52 -40.57
C GLY A 185 -10.20 5.46 -39.53
N ASN A 186 -9.28 6.42 -39.60
CA ASN A 186 -8.14 6.53 -38.69
C ASN A 186 -8.43 7.39 -37.44
N ASP A 187 -9.45 8.26 -37.55
CA ASP A 187 -9.86 9.21 -36.52
C ASP A 187 -11.40 9.20 -36.32
N LEU A 188 -11.91 10.11 -35.48
CA LEU A 188 -13.35 10.29 -35.22
C LEU A 188 -13.84 11.70 -35.61
N SER A 189 -13.17 12.36 -36.57
CA SER A 189 -13.42 13.76 -36.97
C SER A 189 -14.88 14.10 -37.31
N GLY A 190 -15.63 13.13 -37.87
CA GLY A 190 -17.05 13.28 -38.14
C GLY A 190 -17.95 13.40 -36.90
N MET A 191 -17.45 13.18 -35.69
CA MET A 191 -18.15 13.41 -34.41
C MET A 191 -17.59 14.64 -33.66
N SER A 192 -16.95 15.58 -34.36
CA SER A 192 -16.31 16.76 -33.77
C SER A 192 -17.25 17.71 -33.01
N SER A 193 -18.57 17.62 -33.19
CA SER A 193 -19.58 18.37 -32.42
C SER A 193 -20.12 17.64 -31.18
N LEU A 194 -19.70 16.40 -30.91
CA LEU A 194 -20.19 15.61 -29.77
C LEU A 194 -19.75 16.26 -28.45
N ARG A 195 -20.71 16.74 -27.65
CA ARG A 195 -20.50 17.42 -26.36
C ARG A 195 -20.73 16.53 -25.16
N GLU A 196 -21.74 15.67 -25.22
CA GLU A 196 -22.13 14.82 -24.10
C GLU A 196 -22.35 13.38 -24.55
N VAL A 197 -21.76 12.43 -23.83
CA VAL A 197 -21.99 11.01 -24.05
C VAL A 197 -22.29 10.30 -22.74
N GLY A 198 -23.18 9.32 -22.77
CA GLY A 198 -23.41 8.41 -21.65
C GLY A 198 -22.15 7.61 -21.36
N ASN A 199 -21.65 6.86 -22.34
CA ASN A 199 -20.40 6.12 -22.25
C ASN A 199 -19.66 6.18 -23.60
N PHE A 200 -18.34 6.29 -23.61
CA PHE A 200 -17.54 6.06 -24.81
C PHE A 200 -16.82 4.72 -24.68
N LYS A 201 -17.01 3.78 -25.62
CA LYS A 201 -16.44 2.42 -25.53
C LYS A 201 -15.76 1.98 -26.82
N LEU A 202 -14.43 1.94 -26.78
CA LEU A 202 -13.56 1.29 -27.76
C LEU A 202 -12.93 0.04 -27.10
N GLY A 203 -13.71 -1.04 -27.01
CA GLY A 203 -13.40 -2.21 -26.19
C GLY A 203 -14.15 -2.18 -24.85
N THR A 204 -13.67 -2.97 -23.89
CA THR A 204 -14.08 -2.96 -22.47
C THR A 204 -12.84 -3.09 -21.58
N LEU A 205 -13.00 -2.95 -20.25
CA LEU A 205 -11.89 -3.20 -19.31
C LEU A 205 -11.24 -4.57 -19.53
N ASP A 206 -12.05 -5.62 -19.71
CA ASP A 206 -11.58 -6.99 -19.87
C ASP A 206 -11.28 -7.41 -21.32
N GLN A 207 -11.80 -6.73 -22.33
CA GLN A 207 -11.72 -7.15 -23.74
C GLN A 207 -11.22 -6.04 -24.68
N LEU A 208 -10.26 -6.39 -25.55
CA LEU A 208 -9.80 -5.52 -26.63
C LEU A 208 -10.94 -5.09 -27.56
N SER A 209 -10.83 -3.89 -28.12
CA SER A 209 -11.69 -3.45 -29.22
C SER A 209 -11.59 -4.36 -30.44
N THR A 210 -12.69 -4.53 -31.18
CA THR A 210 -12.69 -5.23 -32.48
C THR A 210 -12.29 -4.32 -33.64
N ASN A 211 -12.19 -3.00 -33.42
CA ASN A 211 -11.70 -2.05 -34.43
C ASN A 211 -10.17 -2.11 -34.54
N GLU A 212 -9.64 -2.32 -35.74
CA GLU A 212 -8.21 -2.56 -36.00
C GLU A 212 -7.52 -1.40 -36.76
N THR A 213 -8.20 -0.25 -36.93
CA THR A 213 -7.73 0.84 -37.82
C THR A 213 -7.70 2.22 -37.18
N LEU A 214 -8.36 2.43 -36.04
CA LEU A 214 -8.29 3.69 -35.32
C LEU A 214 -6.90 3.87 -34.70
N GLU A 215 -6.26 4.99 -35.01
CA GLU A 215 -5.03 5.46 -34.35
C GLU A 215 -5.27 6.75 -33.54
N THR A 216 -6.33 7.51 -33.83
CA THR A 216 -6.59 8.82 -33.21
C THR A 216 -8.01 8.95 -32.68
N ILE A 217 -8.15 9.46 -31.45
CA ILE A 217 -9.42 9.80 -30.81
C ILE A 217 -9.42 11.30 -30.53
N SER A 218 -9.91 12.11 -31.48
CA SER A 218 -10.12 13.55 -31.28
C SER A 218 -11.62 13.84 -31.22
N LEU A 219 -12.07 14.38 -30.09
CA LEU A 219 -13.45 14.81 -29.85
C LEU A 219 -13.40 16.23 -29.24
N PRO A 220 -13.08 17.26 -30.06
CA PRO A 220 -12.70 18.59 -29.57
C PRO A 220 -13.81 19.35 -28.83
N ALA A 221 -15.07 18.96 -29.02
CA ALA A 221 -16.21 19.56 -28.32
C ALA A 221 -16.72 18.74 -27.13
N LEU A 222 -16.13 17.57 -26.81
CA LEU A 222 -16.64 16.70 -25.75
C LEU A 222 -16.37 17.32 -24.38
N GLU A 223 -17.44 17.69 -23.68
CA GLU A 223 -17.40 18.35 -22.37
C GLU A 223 -17.69 17.39 -21.21
N THR A 224 -18.52 16.37 -21.43
CA THR A 224 -18.97 15.47 -20.36
C THR A 224 -19.17 14.02 -20.83
N VAL A 225 -18.67 13.08 -20.05
CA VAL A 225 -19.04 11.66 -20.13
C VAL A 225 -19.79 11.32 -18.85
N THR A 226 -21.08 10.99 -18.90
CA THR A 226 -21.88 10.80 -17.67
C THR A 226 -21.68 9.43 -17.00
N GLY A 227 -20.98 8.51 -17.66
CA GLY A 227 -20.54 7.20 -17.16
C GLY A 227 -19.09 6.92 -17.58
N ASP A 228 -18.84 5.75 -18.18
CA ASP A 228 -17.49 5.31 -18.58
C ASP A 228 -16.93 5.98 -19.86
N PHE A 229 -15.66 6.39 -19.83
CA PHE A 229 -14.81 6.59 -21.01
C PHE A 229 -13.75 5.47 -21.07
N ILE A 230 -13.96 4.43 -21.88
CA ILE A 230 -13.09 3.26 -21.98
C ILE A 230 -12.50 3.12 -23.38
N ILE A 231 -11.17 3.11 -23.44
CA ILE A 231 -10.36 2.71 -24.59
C ILE A 231 -9.48 1.54 -24.15
N ARG A 232 -9.61 0.39 -24.80
CA ARG A 232 -8.66 -0.72 -24.70
C ARG A 232 -8.32 -1.23 -26.09
N GLN A 233 -7.31 -0.60 -26.69
CA GLN A 233 -6.82 -0.94 -28.03
C GLN A 233 -5.35 -0.52 -28.20
N ALA A 234 -4.52 -1.42 -28.72
CA ALA A 234 -3.08 -1.26 -28.89
C ALA A 234 -2.67 -0.20 -29.93
N THR A 235 -3.52 0.09 -30.92
CA THR A 235 -3.19 0.98 -32.04
C THR A 235 -3.38 2.48 -31.76
N ILE A 236 -3.95 2.86 -30.61
CA ILE A 236 -4.31 4.27 -30.35
C ILE A 236 -3.06 5.07 -29.99
N ALA A 237 -2.62 5.91 -30.92
CA ALA A 237 -1.46 6.77 -30.82
C ALA A 237 -1.77 8.16 -30.27
N ASN A 238 -2.95 8.72 -30.57
CA ASN A 238 -3.30 10.08 -30.15
C ASN A 238 -4.70 10.14 -29.51
N ILE A 239 -4.82 10.82 -28.38
CA ILE A 239 -6.08 11.15 -27.72
C ILE A 239 -6.14 12.66 -27.46
N ASP A 240 -7.20 13.31 -27.93
CA ASP A 240 -7.37 14.76 -27.92
C ASP A 240 -8.80 15.12 -27.50
N LEU A 241 -8.96 15.45 -26.22
CA LEU A 241 -10.22 15.73 -25.53
C LEU A 241 -10.14 17.09 -24.81
N PRO A 242 -9.81 18.19 -25.51
CA PRO A 242 -9.38 19.45 -24.89
C PRO A 242 -10.44 20.13 -24.03
N ALA A 243 -11.73 19.92 -24.33
CA ALA A 243 -12.87 20.52 -23.61
C ALA A 243 -13.47 19.61 -22.52
N LEU A 244 -12.93 18.41 -22.30
CA LEU A 244 -13.53 17.40 -21.42
C LEU A 244 -13.33 17.79 -19.95
N LYS A 245 -14.43 17.97 -19.22
CA LYS A 245 -14.43 18.47 -17.83
C LYS A 245 -14.74 17.41 -16.79
N GLU A 246 -15.54 16.41 -17.13
CA GLU A 246 -16.05 15.42 -16.19
C GLU A 246 -16.25 14.05 -16.84
N VAL A 247 -15.83 12.99 -16.13
CA VAL A 247 -16.21 11.60 -16.41
C VAL A 247 -16.88 11.01 -15.17
N GLY A 248 -18.17 10.68 -15.26
CA GLY A 248 -19.01 10.29 -14.13
C GLY A 248 -18.69 8.92 -13.53
N GLU A 249 -18.11 8.00 -14.31
CA GLU A 249 -17.63 6.69 -13.82
C GLU A 249 -16.13 6.54 -14.12
N THR A 250 -15.72 5.56 -14.95
CA THR A 250 -14.29 5.25 -15.18
C THR A 250 -13.71 5.99 -16.38
N PHE A 251 -12.57 6.66 -16.23
CA PHE A 251 -11.71 7.08 -17.34
C PHE A 251 -10.58 6.05 -17.50
N HIS A 252 -10.61 5.20 -18.53
CA HIS A 252 -9.64 4.12 -18.73
C HIS A 252 -9.07 4.13 -20.14
N ILE A 253 -7.75 4.28 -20.25
CA ILE A 253 -6.97 4.15 -21.48
C ILE A 253 -5.97 3.01 -21.30
N ALA A 254 -6.08 1.99 -22.14
CA ALA A 254 -5.09 0.94 -22.33
C ALA A 254 -4.68 0.91 -23.81
N SER A 255 -3.46 1.36 -24.11
CA SER A 255 -2.89 1.38 -25.47
C SER A 255 -1.37 1.21 -25.45
N GLU A 256 -0.87 0.30 -26.28
CA GLU A 256 0.56 0.07 -26.49
C GLU A 256 1.21 1.11 -27.41
N GLY A 257 0.42 1.87 -28.16
CA GLY A 257 0.90 2.81 -29.17
C GLY A 257 0.83 4.28 -28.77
N LEU A 258 0.35 4.63 -27.57
CA LEU A 258 0.04 6.01 -27.20
C LEU A 258 1.29 6.89 -27.21
N LEU A 259 1.25 7.97 -28.00
CA LEU A 259 2.30 8.99 -28.16
C LEU A 259 1.86 10.35 -27.60
N ALA A 260 0.59 10.71 -27.77
CA ALA A 260 0.05 12.00 -27.34
C ALA A 260 -1.32 11.86 -26.66
N PHE A 261 -1.51 12.63 -25.59
CA PHE A 261 -2.73 12.67 -24.79
C PHE A 261 -3.01 14.10 -24.34
N ALA A 262 -4.24 14.57 -24.51
CA ALA A 262 -4.73 15.85 -24.00
C ALA A 262 -6.15 15.71 -23.43
N ALA A 263 -6.33 16.15 -22.19
CA ALA A 263 -7.61 16.21 -21.48
C ALA A 263 -7.56 17.33 -20.41
N ASN A 264 -7.09 18.51 -20.82
CA ASN A 264 -6.52 19.49 -19.90
C ASN A 264 -7.58 20.17 -19.01
N GLU A 265 -8.82 20.31 -19.47
CA GLU A 265 -9.95 20.84 -18.69
C GLU A 265 -10.57 19.80 -17.71
N LEU A 266 -10.04 18.57 -17.63
CA LEU A 266 -10.64 17.49 -16.83
C LEU A 266 -10.54 17.81 -15.34
N THR A 267 -11.67 18.11 -14.71
CA THR A 267 -11.79 18.50 -13.31
C THR A 267 -12.05 17.33 -12.36
N SER A 268 -12.76 16.30 -12.81
CA SER A 268 -13.13 15.16 -11.96
C SER A 268 -13.36 13.86 -12.73
N VAL A 269 -13.04 12.74 -12.06
CA VAL A 269 -13.41 11.39 -12.48
C VAL A 269 -14.14 10.71 -11.31
N GLY A 270 -15.37 10.25 -11.53
CA GLY A 270 -16.24 9.73 -10.46
C GLY A 270 -15.85 8.33 -9.97
N SER A 271 -15.07 7.57 -10.75
CA SER A 271 -14.44 6.32 -10.34
C SER A 271 -12.94 6.35 -10.69
N ASN A 272 -12.41 5.31 -11.33
CA ASN A 272 -10.97 5.22 -11.58
C ASN A 272 -10.51 6.09 -12.76
N LEU A 273 -9.38 6.77 -12.60
CA LEU A 273 -8.58 7.35 -13.68
C LEU A 273 -7.40 6.41 -13.95
N ALA A 274 -7.39 5.73 -15.10
CA ALA A 274 -6.38 4.77 -15.48
C ALA A 274 -5.77 5.11 -16.85
N LEU A 275 -4.47 5.42 -16.86
CA LEU A 275 -3.64 5.46 -18.06
C LEU A 275 -2.66 4.30 -18.01
N ILE A 276 -2.69 3.43 -19.02
CA ILE A 276 -1.93 2.18 -19.07
C ILE A 276 -1.31 2.07 -20.46
N GLY A 277 0.02 2.12 -20.55
CA GLY A 277 0.75 2.02 -21.82
C GLY A 277 0.84 0.61 -22.41
N THR A 278 -0.01 -0.32 -21.96
CA THR A 278 -0.12 -1.68 -22.49
C THR A 278 -1.57 -2.14 -22.48
N THR A 279 -1.94 -3.08 -23.36
CA THR A 279 -3.25 -3.74 -23.30
C THR A 279 -3.22 -5.05 -22.50
N ASP A 280 -2.06 -5.62 -22.21
CA ASP A 280 -1.89 -6.82 -21.40
C ASP A 280 -1.23 -6.52 -20.03
N GLU A 281 -1.35 -7.44 -19.07
CA GLU A 281 -0.77 -7.23 -17.73
C GLU A 281 0.69 -7.68 -17.61
N SER A 282 1.24 -8.29 -18.66
CA SER A 282 2.54 -8.98 -18.63
C SER A 282 3.51 -8.59 -19.76
N GLY A 283 3.07 -7.77 -20.71
CA GLY A 283 3.86 -7.36 -21.87
C GLY A 283 4.71 -6.12 -21.63
N THR A 284 5.76 -6.00 -22.42
CA THR A 284 6.56 -4.78 -22.50
C THR A 284 5.80 -3.73 -23.30
N SER A 285 5.46 -2.61 -22.66
CA SER A 285 4.89 -1.43 -23.33
C SER A 285 5.82 -0.89 -24.42
N ASN A 286 5.22 -0.47 -25.54
CA ASN A 286 5.85 0.36 -26.58
C ASN A 286 5.23 1.78 -26.61
N SER A 287 4.62 2.21 -25.52
CA SER A 287 3.92 3.49 -25.46
C SER A 287 4.89 4.61 -25.08
N HIS A 288 5.24 5.41 -26.09
CA HIS A 288 6.22 6.49 -26.01
C HIS A 288 5.60 7.86 -25.70
N SER A 289 4.62 7.90 -24.78
CA SER A 289 4.04 9.15 -24.29
C SER A 289 4.98 9.84 -23.30
N GLU A 290 5.48 11.03 -23.64
CA GLU A 290 6.47 11.75 -22.83
C GLU A 290 5.85 12.56 -21.66
N VAL A 291 4.59 13.02 -21.81
CA VAL A 291 3.93 13.93 -20.86
C VAL A 291 2.42 13.65 -20.73
N PHE A 292 1.89 13.70 -19.50
CA PHE A 292 0.44 13.87 -19.24
C PHE A 292 0.18 15.17 -18.45
N VAL A 293 -0.93 15.85 -18.77
CA VAL A 293 -1.24 17.20 -18.26
C VAL A 293 -2.70 17.27 -17.81
N PHE A 294 -2.90 17.39 -16.50
CA PHE A 294 -4.18 17.48 -15.79
C PHE A 294 -4.19 18.69 -14.83
N PRO A 295 -4.07 19.93 -15.36
CA PRO A 295 -3.83 21.13 -14.56
C PRO A 295 -5.04 21.55 -13.73
N ASP A 296 -6.26 21.15 -14.14
CA ASP A 296 -7.52 21.47 -13.47
C ASP A 296 -8.13 20.27 -12.72
N LEU A 297 -7.50 19.09 -12.72
CA LEU A 297 -8.00 17.89 -12.06
C LEU A 297 -7.98 18.04 -10.54
N LEU A 298 -9.16 18.01 -9.91
CA LEU A 298 -9.35 18.22 -8.48
C LEU A 298 -9.52 16.89 -7.72
N SER A 299 -10.23 15.93 -8.30
CA SER A 299 -10.63 14.70 -7.58
C SER A 299 -10.81 13.46 -8.45
N VAL A 300 -10.44 12.30 -7.89
CA VAL A 300 -10.72 10.97 -8.47
C VAL A 300 -11.46 10.12 -7.43
N GLY A 301 -12.68 9.65 -7.74
CA GLY A 301 -13.54 8.88 -6.83
C GLY A 301 -13.18 7.38 -6.71
N GLY A 302 -12.14 6.95 -7.41
CA GLY A 302 -11.54 5.61 -7.33
C GLY A 302 -10.02 5.69 -7.30
N ASN A 303 -9.35 4.74 -7.93
CA ASN A 303 -7.90 4.78 -8.07
C ASN A 303 -7.46 5.75 -9.18
N MET A 304 -6.35 6.46 -8.95
CA MET A 304 -5.56 7.10 -10.00
C MET A 304 -4.37 6.18 -10.33
N THR A 305 -4.33 5.62 -11.53
CA THR A 305 -3.27 4.70 -11.98
C THR A 305 -2.63 5.21 -13.26
N ILE A 306 -1.32 5.43 -13.22
CA ILE A 306 -0.50 5.72 -14.40
C ILE A 306 0.60 4.67 -14.44
N ARG A 307 0.58 3.79 -15.46
CA ARG A 307 1.58 2.70 -15.54
C ARG A 307 2.04 2.30 -16.93
N ASN A 308 3.24 1.74 -16.99
CA ASN A 308 3.86 1.14 -18.17
C ASN A 308 4.05 2.15 -19.32
N PHE A 309 4.66 3.30 -19.03
CA PHE A 309 5.08 4.29 -20.04
C PHE A 309 6.59 4.52 -19.93
N PRO A 310 7.42 3.79 -20.70
CA PRO A 310 8.88 3.78 -20.55
C PRO A 310 9.57 5.13 -20.83
N ASP A 311 8.90 6.08 -21.49
CA ASP A 311 9.45 7.41 -21.80
C ASP A 311 8.71 8.57 -21.08
N LEU A 312 7.73 8.27 -20.20
CA LEU A 312 6.94 9.30 -19.52
C LEU A 312 7.81 10.06 -18.51
N ALA A 313 8.19 11.28 -18.87
CA ALA A 313 9.10 12.13 -18.11
C ALA A 313 8.38 13.11 -17.17
N SER A 314 7.10 13.42 -17.44
CA SER A 314 6.31 14.37 -16.64
C SER A 314 4.83 13.98 -16.54
N VAL A 315 4.26 14.15 -15.34
CA VAL A 315 2.81 14.20 -15.10
C VAL A 315 2.52 15.47 -14.30
N ASP A 316 1.77 16.41 -14.88
CA ASP A 316 1.19 17.52 -14.12
C ASP A 316 -0.21 17.14 -13.64
N CYS A 317 -0.36 17.02 -12.32
CA CYS A 317 -1.64 16.92 -11.63
C CYS A 317 -1.63 17.82 -10.38
N SER A 318 -0.97 18.98 -10.48
CA SER A 318 -0.69 19.88 -9.37
C SER A 318 -1.92 20.58 -8.74
N ALA A 319 -3.11 20.39 -9.31
CA ALA A 319 -4.38 20.79 -8.72
C ALA A 319 -5.09 19.69 -7.91
N LEU A 320 -4.62 18.44 -7.95
CA LEU A 320 -5.28 17.29 -7.34
C LEU A 320 -5.35 17.43 -5.81
N GLN A 321 -6.56 17.33 -5.27
CA GLN A 321 -6.86 17.52 -3.85
C GLN A 321 -7.17 16.21 -3.12
N ALA A 322 -7.82 15.27 -3.80
CA ALA A 322 -8.22 13.99 -3.20
C ALA A 322 -8.33 12.85 -4.23
N VAL A 323 -7.97 11.65 -3.80
CA VAL A 323 -8.22 10.39 -4.51
C VAL A 323 -8.90 9.44 -3.52
N GLU A 324 -10.14 9.01 -3.74
CA GLU A 324 -10.81 8.14 -2.75
C GLU A 324 -10.20 6.72 -2.70
N GLY A 325 -9.55 6.30 -3.79
CA GLY A 325 -8.76 5.07 -3.88
C GLY A 325 -7.25 5.32 -3.84
N ASN A 326 -6.51 4.52 -4.61
CA ASN A 326 -5.06 4.50 -4.59
C ASN A 326 -4.45 5.44 -5.62
N VAL A 327 -3.33 6.06 -5.27
CA VAL A 327 -2.43 6.78 -6.19
C VAL A 327 -1.31 5.84 -6.58
N ILE A 328 -1.31 5.38 -7.84
CA ILE A 328 -0.43 4.32 -8.34
C ILE A 328 0.40 4.82 -9.53
N PHE A 329 1.71 4.85 -9.36
CA PHE A 329 2.70 5.15 -10.41
C PHE A 329 3.63 3.96 -10.58
N ARG A 330 3.58 3.26 -11.73
CA ARG A 330 4.30 1.99 -11.91
C ARG A 330 4.95 1.82 -13.28
N ASP A 331 6.21 1.40 -13.35
CA ASP A 331 6.94 1.16 -14.60
C ASP A 331 6.98 2.41 -15.51
N LEU A 332 7.56 3.51 -15.01
CA LEU A 332 7.59 4.84 -15.65
C LEU A 332 9.02 5.40 -15.68
N ALA A 333 9.26 6.44 -16.49
CA ALA A 333 10.52 7.21 -16.50
C ALA A 333 10.45 8.55 -15.74
N LEU A 334 9.47 8.73 -14.84
CA LEU A 334 9.26 9.99 -14.14
C LEU A 334 10.45 10.37 -13.26
N SER A 335 10.82 11.66 -13.33
CA SER A 335 11.89 12.25 -12.51
C SER A 335 11.39 12.91 -11.21
N GLY A 336 10.11 13.30 -11.17
CA GLY A 336 9.44 13.83 -9.98
C GLY A 336 7.94 13.59 -10.01
N ILE A 337 7.31 13.48 -8.83
CA ILE A 337 5.86 13.38 -8.64
C ILE A 337 5.47 14.49 -7.65
N LEU A 338 4.63 15.43 -8.11
CA LEU A 338 4.26 16.63 -7.37
C LEU A 338 2.74 16.67 -7.15
N LEU A 339 2.33 16.45 -5.91
CA LEU A 339 0.94 16.43 -5.45
C LEU A 339 0.73 17.48 -4.34
N PRO A 340 1.06 18.77 -4.58
CA PRO A 340 1.23 19.79 -3.53
C PRO A 340 -0.06 20.15 -2.77
N LYS A 341 -1.23 19.80 -3.30
CA LYS A 341 -2.55 20.08 -2.70
C LYS A 341 -3.29 18.81 -2.25
N MET A 342 -2.66 17.64 -2.40
CA MET A 342 -3.32 16.38 -2.10
C MET A 342 -3.43 16.20 -0.60
N THR A 343 -4.66 16.14 -0.09
CA THR A 343 -4.98 16.06 1.35
C THR A 343 -5.43 14.67 1.79
N ALA A 344 -5.87 13.83 0.85
CA ALA A 344 -6.35 12.48 1.13
C ALA A 344 -6.10 11.52 -0.06
N CYS A 345 -5.63 10.32 0.27
CA CYS A 345 -5.66 9.14 -0.59
C CYS A 345 -5.89 7.88 0.25
N ARG A 346 -6.35 6.77 -0.36
CA ARG A 346 -6.29 5.47 0.30
C ARG A 346 -4.84 4.99 0.38
N ASP A 347 -4.24 4.52 -0.70
CA ASP A 347 -2.83 4.08 -0.69
C ASP A 347 -1.97 4.91 -1.65
N VAL A 348 -0.68 5.06 -1.33
CA VAL A 348 0.37 5.57 -2.25
C VAL A 348 1.25 4.41 -2.67
N GLU A 349 1.32 4.14 -3.98
CA GLU A 349 2.16 3.11 -4.57
C GLU A 349 3.03 3.71 -5.68
N VAL A 350 4.36 3.68 -5.49
CA VAL A 350 5.34 4.05 -6.51
C VAL A 350 6.31 2.88 -6.70
N CYS A 351 6.25 2.21 -7.85
CA CYS A 351 7.02 1.00 -8.13
C CYS A 351 7.78 1.10 -9.46
N ASN A 352 9.08 0.78 -9.48
CA ASN A 352 9.91 0.79 -10.70
C ASN A 352 9.90 2.17 -11.41
N VAL A 353 10.15 3.25 -10.66
CA VAL A 353 10.21 4.62 -11.20
C VAL A 353 11.56 5.26 -10.82
N PRO A 354 12.36 5.81 -11.75
CA PRO A 354 13.67 6.41 -11.48
C PRO A 354 13.56 7.83 -10.88
N LEU A 355 12.60 7.99 -9.98
CA LEU A 355 12.17 9.22 -9.32
C LEU A 355 13.31 9.84 -8.50
N TYR A 356 13.45 11.16 -8.50
CA TYR A 356 14.36 11.88 -7.60
C TYR A 356 13.64 12.47 -6.38
N THR A 357 12.38 12.91 -6.56
CA THR A 357 11.57 13.56 -5.53
C THR A 357 10.10 13.13 -5.58
N PHE A 358 9.51 12.89 -4.42
CA PHE A 358 8.07 12.74 -4.22
C PHE A 358 7.58 13.83 -3.27
N GLN A 359 6.54 14.59 -3.64
CA GLN A 359 5.99 15.66 -2.80
C GLN A 359 4.46 15.53 -2.67
N ALA A 360 3.99 15.28 -1.45
CA ALA A 360 2.59 15.37 -1.01
C ALA A 360 2.51 16.06 0.39
N PRO A 361 2.98 17.31 0.53
CA PRO A 361 3.14 17.98 1.82
C PRO A 361 1.83 18.29 2.57
N GLU A 362 0.68 18.31 1.89
CA GLU A 362 -0.64 18.56 2.50
C GLU A 362 -1.39 17.27 2.89
N LEU A 363 -0.83 16.08 2.62
CA LEU A 363 -1.43 14.80 2.97
C LEU A 363 -1.36 14.59 4.48
N LEU A 364 -2.51 14.42 5.14
CA LEU A 364 -2.57 14.30 6.61
C LEU A 364 -2.51 12.85 7.10
N GLN A 365 -3.15 11.95 6.35
CA GLN A 365 -3.31 10.53 6.66
C GLN A 365 -3.55 9.76 5.36
N CYS A 366 -3.10 8.52 5.33
CA CYS A 366 -3.40 7.55 4.27
C CYS A 366 -3.40 6.12 4.85
N GLY A 367 -3.83 5.16 4.05
CA GLY A 367 -3.69 3.71 4.24
C GLY A 367 -2.24 3.27 4.13
N ALA A 368 -1.88 2.53 3.09
CA ALA A 368 -0.50 2.07 2.88
C ALA A 368 0.34 3.06 2.05
N VAL A 369 1.65 3.09 2.31
CA VAL A 369 2.64 3.85 1.53
C VAL A 369 3.75 2.91 1.09
N THR A 370 3.96 2.79 -0.22
CA THR A 370 5.00 1.92 -0.81
C THR A 370 5.83 2.69 -1.83
N PHE A 371 7.13 2.79 -1.56
CA PHE A 371 8.15 3.16 -2.53
C PHE A 371 9.03 1.94 -2.76
N ASP A 372 8.93 1.33 -3.95
CA ASP A 372 9.64 0.11 -4.33
C ASP A 372 10.46 0.32 -5.60
N ASN A 373 11.72 -0.10 -5.58
CA ASN A 373 12.64 -0.05 -6.73
C ASN A 373 12.72 1.36 -7.37
N CYS A 374 12.77 2.39 -6.53
CA CYS A 374 12.92 3.78 -6.92
C CYS A 374 14.34 4.26 -6.61
N ALA A 375 15.34 3.66 -7.27
CA ALA A 375 16.76 3.76 -6.88
C ALA A 375 17.32 5.20 -6.78
N ASN A 376 16.78 6.15 -7.56
CA ASN A 376 17.21 7.56 -7.56
C ASN A 376 16.54 8.43 -6.49
N LEU A 377 15.59 7.90 -5.71
CA LEU A 377 14.75 8.69 -4.82
C LEU A 377 15.59 9.27 -3.67
N GLY A 378 15.83 10.57 -3.71
CA GLY A 378 16.65 11.27 -2.73
C GLY A 378 15.84 12.09 -1.71
N GLU A 379 14.58 12.41 -2.05
CA GLU A 379 13.72 13.29 -1.27
C GLU A 379 12.27 12.78 -1.29
N VAL A 380 11.69 12.63 -0.11
CA VAL A 380 10.25 12.39 0.09
C VAL A 380 9.74 13.47 1.03
N ASP A 381 8.82 14.30 0.56
CA ASP A 381 8.07 15.27 1.36
C ASP A 381 6.63 14.80 1.51
N MET A 382 6.32 14.26 2.69
CA MET A 382 4.98 13.92 3.15
C MET A 382 4.80 14.56 4.54
N SER A 383 5.30 15.79 4.71
CA SER A 383 5.63 16.38 6.01
C SER A 383 4.44 16.67 6.92
N ALA A 384 3.20 16.61 6.43
CA ALA A 384 1.99 16.68 7.25
C ALA A 384 1.39 15.32 7.63
N VAL A 385 1.93 14.19 7.12
CA VAL A 385 1.41 12.86 7.45
C VAL A 385 1.72 12.53 8.91
N THR A 386 0.67 12.26 9.68
CA THR A 386 0.78 11.86 11.10
C THR A 386 0.45 10.38 11.31
N VAL A 387 -0.43 9.80 10.48
CA VAL A 387 -0.89 8.42 10.59
C VAL A 387 -0.85 7.74 9.23
N ILE A 388 -0.36 6.50 9.21
CA ILE A 388 -0.43 5.55 8.09
C ILE A 388 -1.24 4.34 8.59
N ASP A 389 -2.48 4.16 8.14
CA ASP A 389 -3.37 3.08 8.60
C ASP A 389 -2.94 1.69 8.09
N GLY A 390 -2.05 1.64 7.10
CA GLY A 390 -1.49 0.43 6.50
C GLY A 390 0.01 0.27 6.76
N ASP A 391 0.70 -0.46 5.88
CA ASP A 391 2.15 -0.62 5.92
C ASP A 391 2.86 0.63 5.36
N LEU A 392 4.02 0.98 5.92
CA LEU A 392 4.99 1.92 5.33
C LEU A 392 6.19 1.12 4.82
N THR A 393 6.32 1.00 3.50
CA THR A 393 7.38 0.24 2.83
C THR A 393 8.30 1.15 2.03
N LEU A 394 9.59 1.16 2.42
CA LEU A 394 10.70 1.79 1.70
C LEU A 394 11.64 0.66 1.25
N ASN A 395 11.59 0.29 -0.03
CA ASN A 395 12.33 -0.85 -0.57
C ASN A 395 13.18 -0.48 -1.80
N ASN A 396 14.45 -0.88 -1.80
CA ASN A 396 15.41 -0.67 -2.88
C ASN A 396 15.50 0.80 -3.35
N LEU A 397 15.87 1.68 -2.42
CA LEU A 397 15.96 3.14 -2.62
C LEU A 397 17.42 3.59 -2.49
N GLU A 398 18.26 3.25 -3.48
CA GLU A 398 19.73 3.27 -3.41
C GLU A 398 20.40 4.60 -2.99
N VAL A 399 19.69 5.73 -3.00
CA VAL A 399 20.24 7.05 -2.59
C VAL A 399 19.50 7.73 -1.43
N LEU A 400 18.35 7.20 -0.98
CA LEU A 400 17.55 7.79 0.10
C LEU A 400 18.27 7.63 1.44
N ASN A 401 18.86 8.71 1.95
CA ASN A 401 19.76 8.65 3.11
C ASN A 401 19.22 9.33 4.38
N ASN A 402 18.03 9.91 4.30
CA ASN A 402 17.24 10.47 5.40
C ASN A 402 15.74 10.36 5.05
N VAL A 403 14.87 10.59 6.03
CA VAL A 403 13.41 10.67 5.87
C VAL A 403 12.84 11.92 6.59
N GLU A 404 13.49 13.07 6.43
CA GLU A 404 13.08 14.33 7.10
C GLU A 404 11.63 14.75 6.76
N GLY A 405 11.17 14.48 5.55
CA GLY A 405 9.78 14.73 5.15
C GLY A 405 8.75 13.71 5.65
N LEU A 406 9.13 12.79 6.55
CA LEU A 406 8.20 11.97 7.35
C LEU A 406 8.24 12.34 8.84
N SER A 407 8.82 13.48 9.22
CA SER A 407 9.07 13.84 10.62
C SER A 407 7.85 14.12 11.49
N SER A 408 6.66 14.30 10.89
CA SER A 408 5.39 14.39 11.62
C SER A 408 4.74 13.04 11.93
N LEU A 409 5.28 11.92 11.41
CA LEU A 409 4.68 10.59 11.53
C LEU A 409 4.71 10.12 13.00
N THR A 410 3.53 9.80 13.54
CA THR A 410 3.33 9.34 14.92
C THR A 410 2.88 7.89 15.03
N GLU A 411 2.16 7.37 14.02
CA GLU A 411 1.60 6.02 14.04
C GLU A 411 1.65 5.36 12.65
N VAL A 412 2.04 4.08 12.61
CA VAL A 412 1.85 3.18 11.46
C VAL A 412 1.04 1.99 11.97
N HIS A 413 -0.19 1.78 11.51
CA HIS A 413 -1.02 0.68 12.01
C HIS A 413 -0.68 -0.66 11.35
N GLY A 414 0.04 -0.65 10.22
CA GLY A 414 0.73 -1.81 9.66
C GLY A 414 2.20 -1.91 10.12
N ASN A 415 3.02 -2.50 9.27
CA ASN A 415 4.46 -2.67 9.47
C ASN A 415 5.25 -1.51 8.86
N LEU A 416 6.31 -1.09 9.54
CA LEU A 416 7.36 -0.26 8.96
C LEU A 416 8.44 -1.17 8.36
N THR A 417 8.56 -1.22 7.04
CA THR A 417 9.61 -1.95 6.33
C THR A 417 10.58 -0.99 5.66
N ILE A 418 11.87 -1.10 6.00
CA ILE A 418 12.97 -0.34 5.39
C ILE A 418 13.99 -1.38 4.92
N SER A 419 14.05 -1.66 3.61
CA SER A 419 14.97 -2.66 3.04
C SER A 419 15.78 -2.09 1.89
N ASP A 420 17.11 -2.28 1.94
CA ASP A 420 18.03 -1.83 0.90
C ASP A 420 17.94 -0.31 0.67
N VAL A 421 17.94 0.43 1.79
CA VAL A 421 17.86 1.90 1.85
C VAL A 421 19.04 2.45 2.67
N PRO A 422 19.87 3.37 2.15
CA PRO A 422 21.09 3.82 2.80
C PRO A 422 20.87 4.85 3.93
N LEU A 423 19.74 4.80 4.65
CA LEU A 423 19.45 5.67 5.80
C LEU A 423 20.58 5.64 6.83
N LYS A 424 20.98 6.82 7.31
CA LYS A 424 22.08 6.99 8.29
C LYS A 424 21.61 6.79 9.74
N ASP A 425 20.38 7.18 10.02
CA ASP A 425 19.76 7.15 11.34
C ASP A 425 18.23 7.22 11.20
N MET A 426 17.54 6.99 12.32
CA MET A 426 16.07 7.07 12.43
C MET A 426 15.61 8.36 13.12
N ALA A 427 16.50 9.34 13.35
CA ALA A 427 16.17 10.54 14.13
C ALA A 427 15.02 11.39 13.55
N PRO A 428 14.80 11.45 12.22
CA PRO A 428 13.58 12.07 11.68
C PRO A 428 12.27 11.43 12.17
N LEU A 429 12.26 10.13 12.46
CA LEU A 429 11.07 9.40 12.93
C LEU A 429 10.94 9.36 14.46
N ALA A 430 11.62 10.27 15.19
CA ALA A 430 11.60 10.31 16.65
C ALA A 430 10.22 10.61 17.28
N ASN A 431 9.21 10.97 16.48
CA ASN A 431 7.82 11.12 16.91
C ASN A 431 6.98 9.83 16.79
N LEU A 432 7.53 8.75 16.20
CA LEU A 432 6.83 7.50 15.99
C LEU A 432 6.59 6.76 17.32
N THR A 433 5.31 6.60 17.68
CA THR A 433 4.86 6.00 18.95
C THR A 433 4.21 4.63 18.81
N SER A 434 3.81 4.21 17.61
CA SER A 434 3.18 2.91 17.39
C SER A 434 3.49 2.34 16.00
N VAL A 435 3.83 1.06 15.97
CA VAL A 435 3.88 0.19 14.78
C VAL A 435 3.17 -1.14 15.09
N THR A 436 2.71 -1.89 14.09
CA THR A 436 2.42 -3.34 14.28
C THR A 436 3.69 -4.19 14.15
N GLY A 437 4.71 -3.70 13.45
CA GLY A 437 5.99 -4.38 13.30
C GLY A 437 7.01 -3.47 12.64
N MET A 438 8.30 -3.81 12.77
CA MET A 438 9.37 -3.05 12.13
C MET A 438 10.42 -4.00 11.57
N THR A 439 10.61 -3.96 10.25
CA THR A 439 11.64 -4.72 9.54
C THR A 439 12.67 -3.75 8.99
N VAL A 440 13.91 -3.83 9.47
CA VAL A 440 15.03 -3.01 8.98
C VAL A 440 16.06 -3.92 8.35
N THR A 441 16.33 -3.75 7.06
CA THR A 441 17.22 -4.61 6.28
C THR A 441 18.24 -3.83 5.46
N ASN A 442 19.53 -4.20 5.55
CA ASN A 442 20.61 -3.65 4.72
C ASN A 442 20.67 -2.11 4.65
N THR A 443 20.67 -1.44 5.81
CA THR A 443 20.75 0.02 5.93
C THR A 443 22.13 0.50 6.37
N ASN A 444 22.34 1.83 6.42
CA ASN A 444 23.52 2.45 7.02
C ASN A 444 23.33 2.85 8.50
N ILE A 445 22.23 2.47 9.14
CA ILE A 445 21.88 2.88 10.51
C ILE A 445 22.90 2.31 11.51
N GLU A 446 23.51 3.17 12.32
CA GLU A 446 24.46 2.77 13.38
C GLU A 446 23.79 2.63 14.75
N THR A 447 22.80 3.49 15.04
CA THR A 447 21.96 3.45 16.24
C THR A 447 20.48 3.41 15.86
N LEU A 448 19.76 2.39 16.36
CA LEU A 448 18.32 2.30 16.28
C LEU A 448 17.71 2.72 17.63
N ASP A 449 16.96 3.82 17.64
CA ASP A 449 16.24 4.33 18.79
C ASP A 449 14.73 4.19 18.56
N ILE A 450 14.07 3.41 19.39
CA ILE A 450 12.63 3.10 19.34
C ILE A 450 11.95 3.32 20.71
N ARG A 451 12.56 4.11 21.59
CA ARG A 451 11.97 4.50 22.88
C ARG A 451 10.66 5.27 22.66
N GLY A 452 9.64 4.92 23.42
CA GLY A 452 8.28 5.46 23.27
C GLY A 452 7.47 4.81 22.15
N CYS A 453 8.01 3.83 21.41
CA CYS A 453 7.30 3.15 20.31
C CYS A 453 6.80 1.76 20.72
N THR A 454 5.48 1.54 20.66
CA THR A 454 4.86 0.22 20.89
C THR A 454 4.75 -0.60 19.59
N PHE A 455 4.75 -1.93 19.73
CA PHE A 455 4.72 -2.90 18.64
C PHE A 455 3.43 -3.75 18.60
N ALA A 456 2.48 -3.49 19.52
CA ALA A 456 1.19 -4.18 19.60
C ALA A 456 1.25 -5.73 19.58
N GLY A 457 2.33 -6.31 20.11
CA GLY A 457 2.59 -7.75 20.14
C GLY A 457 3.32 -8.31 18.90
N GLY A 458 3.62 -7.49 17.90
CA GLY A 458 4.36 -7.88 16.69
C GLY A 458 5.87 -7.96 16.87
N ALA A 459 6.65 -7.74 15.81
CA ALA A 459 8.08 -8.04 15.80
C ALA A 459 8.97 -6.87 15.36
N LEU A 460 10.12 -6.74 16.01
CA LEU A 460 11.29 -6.01 15.53
C LEU A 460 12.24 -6.99 14.85
N GLU A 461 12.40 -6.88 13.53
CA GLU A 461 13.21 -7.78 12.71
C GLU A 461 14.34 -7.00 12.02
N ILE A 462 15.58 -7.33 12.36
CA ILE A 462 16.79 -6.60 11.92
C ILE A 462 17.66 -7.55 11.11
N GLU A 463 17.73 -7.38 9.79
CA GLU A 463 18.50 -8.28 8.91
C GLU A 463 19.62 -7.56 8.14
N LYS A 464 20.75 -8.23 7.89
CA LYS A 464 21.82 -7.75 6.99
C LYS A 464 22.43 -6.37 7.31
N ASN A 465 22.12 -5.75 8.46
CA ASN A 465 22.57 -4.40 8.81
C ASN A 465 24.03 -4.40 9.27
N GLY A 466 24.95 -4.29 8.30
CA GLY A 466 26.40 -4.33 8.51
C GLY A 466 26.98 -3.31 9.51
N LYS A 467 26.21 -2.26 9.85
CA LYS A 467 26.62 -1.12 10.68
C LYS A 467 25.81 -0.94 11.97
N LEU A 468 24.74 -1.69 12.19
CA LEU A 468 23.86 -1.47 13.34
C LEU A 468 24.42 -2.19 14.58
N TYR A 469 24.83 -1.42 15.58
CA TYR A 469 25.45 -1.93 16.81
C TYR A 469 24.93 -1.32 18.12
N SER A 470 24.09 -0.28 18.03
CA SER A 470 23.51 0.41 19.18
C SER A 470 21.98 0.35 19.11
N PHE A 471 21.36 -0.15 20.16
CA PHE A 471 19.91 -0.32 20.27
C PHE A 471 19.39 0.37 21.52
N LEU A 472 18.42 1.27 21.37
CA LEU A 472 17.77 1.99 22.45
C LEU A 472 16.25 1.72 22.38
N ALA A 473 15.69 1.13 23.43
CA ALA A 473 14.26 0.92 23.59
C ALA A 473 13.83 1.20 25.04
N ASP A 474 12.53 1.11 25.31
CA ASP A 474 12.01 1.12 26.68
C ASP A 474 12.29 -0.22 27.37
N ASP A 475 12.16 -0.25 28.70
CA ASP A 475 12.41 -1.46 29.50
C ASP A 475 11.41 -2.59 29.21
N ASP A 476 10.16 -2.25 28.85
CA ASP A 476 9.11 -3.19 28.51
C ASP A 476 8.85 -3.17 26.98
N PHE A 477 9.01 -4.31 26.32
CA PHE A 477 8.80 -4.45 24.87
C PHE A 477 7.64 -5.42 24.57
N ASP A 478 6.53 -4.88 24.07
CA ASP A 478 5.33 -5.64 23.70
C ASP A 478 5.47 -6.25 22.29
N GLY A 479 6.28 -7.30 22.18
CA GLY A 479 6.54 -7.99 20.93
C GLY A 479 7.72 -8.95 20.98
N SER A 480 8.14 -9.45 19.82
CA SER A 480 9.36 -10.24 19.64
C SER A 480 10.51 -9.40 19.08
N VAL A 481 11.74 -9.71 19.46
CA VAL A 481 12.96 -9.05 18.97
C VAL A 481 13.83 -10.08 18.25
N ARG A 482 14.12 -9.88 16.96
CA ARG A 482 14.93 -10.78 16.13
C ARG A 482 16.01 -9.99 15.41
N ILE A 483 17.25 -10.15 15.85
CA ILE A 483 18.42 -9.44 15.31
C ILE A 483 19.32 -10.45 14.61
N ASN A 484 19.32 -10.41 13.28
CA ASN A 484 20.00 -11.34 12.39
C ASN A 484 20.86 -10.60 11.34
N PRO A 485 21.98 -9.97 11.72
CA PRO A 485 22.90 -9.26 10.81
C PRO A 485 23.38 -10.00 9.55
N ASN A 486 23.13 -11.30 9.38
CA ASN A 486 23.41 -12.20 8.24
C ASN A 486 23.94 -11.57 6.92
N GLY A 487 25.14 -11.01 6.98
CA GLY A 487 25.82 -10.32 5.89
C GLY A 487 27.20 -9.89 6.37
N SER A 488 28.24 -10.27 5.62
CA SER A 488 29.64 -9.80 5.74
C SER A 488 30.16 -9.46 7.15
N LEU A 489 30.73 -10.47 7.85
CA LEU A 489 31.68 -10.35 8.99
C LEU A 489 31.63 -9.01 9.74
N ILE A 490 30.53 -8.73 10.44
CA ILE A 490 30.39 -7.49 11.22
C ILE A 490 31.42 -7.48 12.35
N GLN A 491 32.37 -6.55 12.26
CA GLN A 491 33.27 -6.17 13.34
C GLN A 491 32.75 -4.89 13.98
N VAL A 492 31.97 -5.04 15.05
CA VAL A 492 31.53 -3.91 15.86
C VAL A 492 32.45 -3.81 17.07
N PRO A 493 33.17 -2.69 17.27
CA PRO A 493 34.09 -2.58 18.40
C PRO A 493 33.34 -2.58 19.74
N GLU A 494 32.16 -1.96 19.76
CA GLU A 494 31.29 -1.80 20.93
C GLU A 494 29.84 -2.12 20.51
N PHE A 495 29.28 -3.22 21.03
CA PHE A 495 27.84 -3.50 20.93
C PHE A 495 27.14 -2.88 22.14
N SER A 496 26.02 -2.19 21.93
CA SER A 496 25.25 -1.56 23.00
C SER A 496 23.76 -1.85 22.86
N MET A 497 23.13 -2.23 23.96
CA MET A 497 21.68 -2.46 24.05
C MET A 497 21.16 -1.88 25.36
N THR A 498 20.22 -0.94 25.28
CA THR A 498 19.59 -0.28 26.43
C THR A 498 18.07 -0.43 26.31
N GLY A 499 17.39 -0.67 27.44
CA GLY A 499 15.98 -1.09 27.46
C GLY A 499 15.85 -2.61 27.34
N PHE A 500 14.76 -3.08 26.74
CA PHE A 500 14.49 -4.50 26.46
C PHE A 500 14.57 -5.44 27.67
N LYS A 501 14.39 -4.93 28.90
CA LYS A 501 14.47 -5.75 30.12
C LYS A 501 13.39 -6.84 30.16
N ASN A 502 12.18 -6.53 29.70
CA ASN A 502 11.04 -7.45 29.67
C ASN A 502 10.51 -7.53 28.24
N ILE A 503 10.53 -8.74 27.65
CA ILE A 503 10.09 -8.99 26.27
C ILE A 503 8.88 -9.91 26.29
N ALA A 504 7.75 -9.43 25.73
CA ALA A 504 6.50 -10.18 25.72
C ALA A 504 6.55 -11.41 24.81
N GLY A 505 7.24 -11.33 23.68
CA GLY A 505 7.40 -12.41 22.70
C GLY A 505 8.74 -13.16 22.83
N ASP A 506 9.33 -13.50 21.68
CA ASP A 506 10.66 -14.14 21.59
C ASP A 506 11.79 -13.10 21.63
N PHE A 507 12.97 -13.52 22.07
CA PHE A 507 14.22 -12.79 21.88
C PHE A 507 15.21 -13.64 21.09
N SER A 508 15.77 -13.11 20.01
CA SER A 508 16.80 -13.78 19.22
C SER A 508 17.87 -12.80 18.76
N ILE A 509 19.13 -13.09 19.09
CA ILE A 509 20.30 -12.51 18.42
C ILE A 509 21.05 -13.63 17.72
N ALA A 510 21.26 -13.49 16.40
CA ALA A 510 21.91 -14.48 15.56
C ALA A 510 22.95 -13.82 14.62
N GLY A 511 24.20 -14.28 14.65
CA GLY A 511 25.18 -14.00 13.60
C GLY A 511 26.02 -12.73 13.73
N TYR A 512 26.02 -12.01 14.86
CA TYR A 512 27.15 -11.11 15.18
C TYR A 512 28.42 -11.95 15.42
N VAL A 513 29.55 -11.52 14.85
CA VAL A 513 30.78 -12.33 14.78
C VAL A 513 31.94 -11.75 15.61
N TYR A 514 31.91 -10.47 15.97
CA TYR A 514 32.98 -9.81 16.75
C TYR A 514 32.47 -8.62 17.55
N ALA A 515 32.82 -8.58 18.84
CA ALA A 515 32.70 -7.48 19.81
C ALA A 515 33.67 -7.74 20.98
N GLU A 516 34.21 -6.75 21.69
CA GLU A 516 35.07 -7.05 22.85
C GLU A 516 34.27 -7.64 24.03
N SER A 517 33.15 -7.02 24.35
CA SER A 517 32.14 -7.50 25.29
C SER A 517 30.74 -7.30 24.71
N VAL A 518 29.80 -8.16 25.10
CA VAL A 518 28.37 -8.05 24.78
C VAL A 518 27.58 -8.14 26.08
N GLU A 519 26.95 -7.03 26.46
CA GLU A 519 26.00 -6.97 27.57
C GLU A 519 24.57 -7.00 27.00
N ILE A 520 23.78 -7.98 27.43
CA ILE A 520 22.36 -8.11 27.06
C ILE A 520 21.49 -7.77 28.27
N PRO A 521 20.75 -6.64 28.25
CA PRO A 521 19.99 -6.14 29.41
C PRO A 521 18.70 -6.91 29.69
N VAL A 522 18.33 -7.87 28.83
CA VAL A 522 17.10 -8.66 28.91
C VAL A 522 17.06 -9.45 30.22
N GLU A 523 16.10 -9.14 31.10
CA GLU A 523 15.85 -9.83 32.37
C GLU A 523 14.75 -10.90 32.25
N MET A 524 13.71 -10.67 31.45
CA MET A 524 12.60 -11.59 31.26
C MET A 524 12.18 -11.71 29.80
N VAL A 525 11.94 -12.93 29.34
CA VAL A 525 11.34 -13.23 28.03
C VAL A 525 10.21 -14.22 28.25
N THR A 526 8.99 -13.96 27.76
CA THR A 526 7.88 -14.93 27.92
C THR A 526 7.91 -16.04 26.86
N GLY A 527 8.36 -15.71 25.64
CA GLY A 527 8.64 -16.64 24.56
C GLY A 527 10.00 -17.32 24.68
N ASP A 528 10.57 -17.72 23.54
CA ASP A 528 11.88 -18.39 23.49
C ASP A 528 13.02 -17.34 23.50
N PHE A 529 14.09 -17.61 24.27
CA PHE A 529 15.33 -16.83 24.28
C PHE A 529 16.40 -17.53 23.45
N THR A 530 17.00 -16.83 22.48
CA THR A 530 18.09 -17.34 21.64
C THR A 530 19.22 -16.31 21.57
N PHE A 531 20.45 -16.75 21.81
CA PHE A 531 21.65 -15.98 21.53
C PHE A 531 22.68 -16.88 20.83
N ASP A 532 23.05 -16.54 19.60
CA ASP A 532 23.85 -17.38 18.71
C ASP A 532 24.87 -16.59 17.86
N CYS A 533 26.17 -16.82 18.04
CA CYS A 533 27.21 -16.04 17.37
C CYS A 533 27.86 -16.72 16.15
N GLY A 534 27.31 -17.86 15.69
CA GLY A 534 27.79 -18.54 14.50
C GLY A 534 29.17 -19.25 14.60
N HIS A 535 29.56 -19.93 13.51
CA HIS A 535 30.61 -20.98 13.56
C HIS A 535 32.02 -20.53 13.12
N ALA A 536 32.29 -19.23 12.98
CA ALA A 536 33.55 -18.76 12.39
C ALA A 536 34.75 -18.96 13.33
N ASN A 537 35.79 -19.66 12.86
CA ASN A 537 36.92 -20.15 13.67
C ASN A 537 37.91 -19.08 14.19
N ASN A 538 37.64 -17.77 14.05
CA ASN A 538 38.71 -16.77 14.03
C ASN A 538 38.38 -15.40 14.68
N PHE A 539 37.28 -15.29 15.43
CA PHE A 539 36.76 -14.00 15.93
C PHE A 539 36.23 -14.14 17.36
N PRO A 540 36.85 -13.49 18.36
CA PRO A 540 36.47 -13.64 19.77
C PRO A 540 35.48 -12.56 20.20
N ILE A 541 34.29 -12.96 20.65
CA ILE A 541 33.50 -12.17 21.60
C ILE A 541 33.98 -12.58 22.98
N LYS A 542 34.85 -11.80 23.66
CA LYS A 542 35.52 -12.33 24.87
C LYS A 542 34.53 -12.60 26.00
N TYR A 543 33.70 -11.60 26.32
CA TYR A 543 32.80 -11.63 27.46
C TYR A 543 31.36 -11.42 27.00
N VAL A 544 30.47 -12.34 27.36
CA VAL A 544 29.03 -12.25 27.16
C VAL A 544 28.34 -12.27 28.52
N ASP A 545 27.74 -11.17 28.93
CA ASP A 545 26.95 -11.07 30.17
C ASP A 545 25.48 -10.80 29.81
N ILE A 546 24.59 -11.69 30.24
CA ILE A 546 23.16 -11.65 29.91
C ILE A 546 22.37 -11.54 31.23
N ALA A 547 21.60 -10.48 31.40
CA ALA A 547 20.89 -10.17 32.65
C ALA A 547 19.74 -11.14 33.00
N LEU A 548 19.43 -12.07 32.09
CA LEU A 548 18.25 -12.94 32.07
C LEU A 548 18.05 -13.65 33.42
N ARG A 549 16.86 -13.46 33.99
CA ARG A 549 16.35 -14.08 35.22
C ARG A 549 15.36 -15.20 34.92
N GLU A 550 14.49 -15.01 33.93
CA GLU A 550 13.44 -15.96 33.57
C GLU A 550 13.19 -16.00 32.06
N CYS A 551 13.16 -17.21 31.50
CA CYS A 551 12.72 -17.47 30.13
C CYS A 551 11.50 -18.39 30.19
N GLY A 552 10.34 -17.94 29.68
CA GLY A 552 9.08 -18.71 29.70
C GLY A 552 9.02 -19.81 28.64
N GLY A 553 9.83 -19.69 27.59
CA GLY A 553 10.00 -20.65 26.51
C GLY A 553 11.30 -21.47 26.61
N SER A 554 11.89 -21.76 25.46
CA SER A 554 13.19 -22.44 25.33
C SER A 554 14.34 -21.44 25.50
N CYS A 555 15.44 -21.87 26.13
CA CYS A 555 16.67 -21.06 26.22
C CYS A 555 17.77 -21.68 25.37
N THR A 556 18.06 -21.07 24.23
CA THR A 556 19.11 -21.49 23.29
C THR A 556 20.32 -20.56 23.40
N LEU A 557 21.48 -21.16 23.69
CA LEU A 557 22.75 -20.49 23.86
C LEU A 557 23.74 -21.15 22.89
N GLY A 558 23.88 -20.60 21.69
CA GLY A 558 24.49 -21.25 20.54
C GLY A 558 25.84 -20.68 20.10
N ARG A 559 26.75 -21.55 19.66
CA ARG A 559 27.85 -21.24 18.73
C ARG A 559 28.63 -19.93 19.07
N PHE A 560 29.11 -19.80 20.31
CA PHE A 560 29.81 -18.61 20.83
C PHE A 560 31.23 -18.33 20.24
N GLY A 561 31.51 -18.66 18.98
CA GLY A 561 32.83 -18.43 18.37
C GLY A 561 34.00 -18.94 19.23
N SER A 562 34.91 -18.04 19.59
CA SER A 562 36.02 -18.25 20.55
C SER A 562 35.87 -17.36 21.80
N ALA A 563 34.69 -17.33 22.40
CA ALA A 563 34.46 -16.58 23.63
C ALA A 563 35.24 -17.14 24.83
N GLU A 564 35.63 -16.26 25.77
CA GLU A 564 36.28 -16.60 27.04
C GLU A 564 35.25 -16.88 28.14
N SER A 565 34.10 -16.18 28.14
CA SER A 565 32.99 -16.49 29.06
C SER A 565 31.61 -16.07 28.55
N CYS A 566 30.59 -16.79 29.02
CA CYS A 566 29.18 -16.49 28.86
C CYS A 566 28.47 -16.68 30.21
N SER A 567 28.02 -15.59 30.81
CA SER A 567 27.41 -15.56 32.14
C SER A 567 25.94 -15.19 32.05
N LEU A 568 25.11 -16.00 32.71
CA LEU A 568 23.72 -15.68 33.02
C LEU A 568 23.61 -15.61 34.55
N PRO A 569 24.15 -14.55 35.18
CA PRO A 569 24.37 -14.51 36.64
C PRO A 569 23.08 -14.51 37.45
N ASN A 570 21.94 -14.19 36.83
CA ASN A 570 20.63 -14.06 37.47
C ASN A 570 19.63 -15.16 37.07
N LEU A 571 19.95 -16.02 36.09
CA LEU A 571 18.98 -16.96 35.51
C LEU A 571 18.53 -17.96 36.55
N GLU A 572 17.25 -17.93 36.93
CA GLU A 572 16.65 -18.87 37.88
C GLU A 572 15.87 -19.99 37.17
N LYS A 573 15.24 -19.69 36.03
CA LYS A 573 14.25 -20.57 35.39
C LYS A 573 14.28 -20.56 33.86
N VAL A 574 14.06 -21.75 33.28
CA VAL A 574 13.73 -21.93 31.85
C VAL A 574 12.44 -22.75 31.73
N GLY A 575 11.45 -22.23 31.01
CA GLY A 575 10.11 -22.80 30.93
C GLY A 575 10.05 -24.11 30.13
N LYS A 576 10.70 -24.20 28.97
CA LYS A 576 10.73 -25.41 28.15
C LYS A 576 12.06 -26.16 28.30
N GLN A 577 12.91 -26.13 27.27
CA GLN A 577 14.21 -26.80 27.25
C GLN A 577 15.36 -25.80 27.25
N MET A 578 16.53 -26.24 27.71
CA MET A 578 17.78 -25.49 27.53
C MET A 578 18.66 -26.20 26.49
N ASP A 579 19.06 -25.51 25.42
CA ASP A 579 20.09 -25.98 24.49
C ASP A 579 21.32 -25.09 24.58
N LEU A 580 22.41 -25.65 25.09
CA LEU A 580 23.66 -24.95 25.34
C LEU A 580 24.76 -25.56 24.46
N GLN A 581 25.14 -24.87 23.39
CA GLN A 581 26.14 -25.30 22.41
C GLN A 581 27.41 -24.43 22.48
N GLY A 582 28.25 -24.68 23.47
CA GLY A 582 29.48 -23.91 23.73
C GLY A 582 30.78 -24.59 23.27
N ARG A 583 31.74 -23.80 22.74
CA ARG A 583 33.15 -24.18 22.91
C ARG A 583 33.46 -24.02 24.40
N ALA A 584 34.18 -24.97 25.00
CA ALA A 584 34.55 -24.90 26.41
C ALA A 584 35.70 -23.92 26.71
N GLU A 585 36.27 -23.23 25.70
CA GLU A 585 37.13 -22.05 25.89
C GLU A 585 36.28 -20.94 26.54
N CYS A 586 34.97 -20.98 26.30
CA CYS A 586 33.97 -20.19 26.98
C CYS A 586 33.60 -20.83 28.34
N MET A 587 33.93 -20.12 29.42
CA MET A 587 33.42 -20.42 30.76
C MET A 587 31.93 -20.07 30.81
N ILE A 588 31.08 -21.08 31.00
CA ILE A 588 29.62 -20.89 31.05
C ILE A 588 29.17 -20.88 32.52
N SER A 589 28.52 -19.81 32.94
CA SER A 589 28.14 -19.59 34.35
C SER A 589 26.65 -19.32 34.50
N MET A 590 25.94 -20.14 35.28
CA MET A 590 24.51 -19.97 35.61
C MET A 590 24.26 -20.27 37.10
N PRO A 591 24.81 -19.45 38.03
CA PRO A 591 24.90 -19.78 39.44
C PRO A 591 23.54 -19.77 40.19
N GLN A 592 22.50 -19.20 39.59
CA GLN A 592 21.15 -19.12 40.18
C GLN A 592 20.16 -20.12 39.59
N LEU A 593 20.53 -20.88 38.55
CA LEU A 593 19.59 -21.73 37.81
C LEU A 593 19.04 -22.82 38.72
N ARG A 594 17.71 -22.87 38.88
CA ARG A 594 16.97 -23.80 39.74
C ARG A 594 16.19 -24.84 38.96
N SER A 595 15.55 -24.44 37.87
CA SER A 595 14.64 -25.32 37.14
C SER A 595 14.66 -25.12 35.63
N ILE A 596 14.47 -26.23 34.93
CA ILE A 596 14.24 -26.30 33.49
C ILE A 596 12.99 -27.15 33.25
N GLY A 597 12.08 -26.68 32.41
CA GLY A 597 10.88 -27.42 32.02
C GLY A 597 9.66 -27.23 32.93
N GLU A 598 9.47 -26.06 33.54
CA GLU A 598 8.24 -25.77 34.30
C GLU A 598 6.99 -25.61 33.41
N ASN A 599 7.16 -25.43 32.10
CA ASN A 599 6.15 -25.09 31.09
C ASN A 599 6.30 -25.92 29.79
N ILE A 600 6.62 -27.21 29.89
CA ILE A 600 6.78 -28.13 28.73
C ILE A 600 5.47 -28.48 28.00
N GLY A 601 4.31 -28.19 28.60
CA GLY A 601 3.00 -28.56 28.04
C GLY A 601 2.85 -30.07 27.85
N ALA A 602 2.51 -30.49 26.63
CA ALA A 602 2.37 -31.90 26.24
C ALA A 602 3.44 -32.35 25.23
N ASP A 603 4.53 -31.60 25.08
CA ASP A 603 5.58 -31.90 24.11
C ASP A 603 6.63 -32.85 24.69
N GLU A 604 6.45 -34.15 24.42
CA GLU A 604 7.39 -35.22 24.81
C GLU A 604 8.69 -35.23 23.97
N SER A 605 8.82 -34.36 22.96
CA SER A 605 10.04 -34.29 22.12
C SER A 605 11.11 -33.35 22.69
N LEU A 606 10.76 -32.49 23.65
CA LEU A 606 11.67 -31.52 24.27
C LEU A 606 12.80 -32.23 25.04
N GLN A 607 14.02 -31.76 24.83
CA GLN A 607 15.23 -32.29 25.45
C GLN A 607 16.17 -31.16 25.84
N SER A 608 16.60 -31.15 27.11
CA SER A 608 17.67 -30.25 27.54
C SER A 608 19.01 -30.83 27.13
N LEU A 609 19.75 -30.07 26.32
CA LEU A 609 21.03 -30.45 25.75
C LEU A 609 22.12 -29.51 26.27
N ILE A 610 23.14 -30.09 26.91
CA ILE A 610 24.38 -29.39 27.25
C ILE A 610 25.48 -29.98 26.39
N TYR A 611 25.82 -29.26 25.32
CA TYR A 611 26.72 -29.70 24.27
C TYR A 611 28.03 -28.90 24.26
N VAL A 612 29.13 -29.59 24.56
CA VAL A 612 30.44 -29.00 24.84
C VAL A 612 31.48 -29.38 23.78
N TYR A 613 32.18 -28.38 23.21
CA TYR A 613 32.97 -28.54 21.98
C TYR A 613 34.52 -28.44 22.03
N ASN A 614 35.18 -27.57 22.83
CA ASN A 614 36.67 -27.39 22.91
C ASN A 614 37.10 -26.40 24.02
N GLY A 615 37.95 -26.69 25.05
CA GLY A 615 38.12 -25.71 26.16
C GLY A 615 39.15 -25.78 27.30
N ASN A 616 39.69 -24.63 27.73
CA ASN A 616 41.00 -24.51 28.40
C ASN A 616 41.00 -24.06 29.89
N GLN A 617 42.20 -24.08 30.48
CA GLN A 617 42.55 -23.83 31.90
C GLN A 617 42.43 -22.33 32.26
N ASP A 618 42.14 -21.90 33.50
CA ASP A 618 42.39 -22.54 34.81
C ASP A 618 41.16 -22.52 35.74
N ASP A 619 41.20 -23.27 36.84
CA ASP A 619 40.08 -23.72 37.72
C ASP A 619 38.88 -24.43 37.03
N GLY A 620 38.65 -24.16 35.74
CA GLY A 620 37.67 -24.76 34.83
C GLY A 620 37.94 -26.22 34.46
N LYS A 621 37.78 -27.14 35.43
CA LYS A 621 37.65 -28.59 35.19
C LYS A 621 36.31 -29.18 35.65
N THR A 622 35.43 -28.35 36.19
CA THR A 622 34.13 -28.76 36.72
C THR A 622 33.03 -27.93 36.06
N LEU A 623 32.17 -28.58 35.29
CA LEU A 623 30.90 -27.96 34.87
C LEU A 623 29.94 -28.00 36.07
N CYS A 624 29.53 -26.83 36.58
CA CYS A 624 28.78 -26.74 37.83
C CYS A 624 27.50 -25.90 37.68
N PHE A 625 26.36 -26.48 38.07
CA PHE A 625 25.10 -25.76 38.24
C PHE A 625 24.70 -25.87 39.72
N PRO A 626 25.18 -24.97 40.60
CA PRO A 626 25.20 -25.17 42.03
C PRO A 626 23.81 -25.12 42.70
N LYS A 627 22.79 -24.61 42.00
CA LYS A 627 21.41 -24.50 42.50
C LYS A 627 20.38 -25.25 41.67
N LEU A 628 20.79 -26.00 40.64
CA LEU A 628 19.84 -26.69 39.77
C LEU A 628 19.18 -27.83 40.54
N GLU A 629 17.87 -27.72 40.77
CA GLU A 629 17.07 -28.64 41.59
C GLU A 629 16.25 -29.61 40.72
N ILE A 630 15.69 -29.13 39.60
CA ILE A 630 14.72 -29.88 38.78
C ILE A 630 14.99 -29.67 37.28
N VAL A 631 15.00 -30.76 36.51
CA VAL A 631 14.89 -30.75 35.05
C VAL A 631 13.71 -31.61 34.65
N ASN A 632 12.69 -31.04 34.00
CA ASN A 632 11.46 -31.76 33.61
C ASN A 632 11.48 -32.31 32.18
N THR A 633 12.62 -32.22 31.49
CA THR A 633 12.93 -32.91 30.23
C THR A 633 13.98 -34.01 30.48
N PRO A 634 14.27 -34.89 29.51
CA PRO A 634 15.55 -35.58 29.44
C PRO A 634 16.71 -34.57 29.48
N LEU A 635 17.85 -34.97 30.03
CA LEU A 635 19.04 -34.14 30.18
C LEU A 635 20.25 -34.86 29.58
N GLU A 636 20.78 -34.34 28.48
CA GLU A 636 21.93 -34.92 27.78
C GLU A 636 23.16 -34.00 27.87
N PHE A 637 24.23 -34.53 28.47
CA PHE A 637 25.58 -33.97 28.39
C PHE A 637 26.30 -34.62 27.20
N ARG A 638 26.47 -33.86 26.13
CA ARG A 638 27.13 -34.30 24.90
C ARG A 638 28.51 -33.66 24.79
N THR A 639 29.54 -34.46 24.49
CA THR A 639 30.88 -33.94 24.19
C THR A 639 31.29 -34.21 22.74
N TYR A 640 32.04 -33.29 22.14
CA TYR A 640 32.45 -33.39 20.73
C TYR A 640 33.68 -34.31 20.51
N LEU A 641 34.86 -33.76 20.26
CA LEU A 641 36.06 -34.52 19.87
C LEU A 641 36.94 -34.92 21.07
N THR A 642 37.66 -36.04 20.95
CA THR A 642 38.55 -36.55 22.00
C THR A 642 39.63 -35.58 22.43
N ALA A 643 40.20 -34.81 21.49
CA ALA A 643 41.26 -33.84 21.77
C ALA A 643 40.75 -32.53 22.44
N ASN A 644 39.43 -32.40 22.60
CA ASN A 644 38.77 -31.13 22.83
C ASN A 644 37.98 -31.08 24.16
N CYS A 645 37.75 -32.22 24.82
CA CYS A 645 36.95 -32.25 26.06
C CYS A 645 37.78 -31.74 27.25
N LEU A 646 37.61 -30.46 27.62
CA LEU A 646 38.32 -29.82 28.75
C LEU A 646 37.87 -30.31 30.16
N TYR A 647 36.57 -30.61 30.35
CA TYR A 647 35.99 -30.90 31.68
C TYR A 647 36.35 -32.28 32.23
N GLU A 648 36.86 -32.31 33.47
CA GLU A 648 37.14 -33.54 34.22
C GLU A 648 36.00 -33.97 35.14
N SER A 649 35.04 -33.09 35.43
CA SER A 649 33.90 -33.40 36.29
C SER A 649 32.64 -32.60 35.97
N VAL A 650 31.49 -33.13 36.39
CA VAL A 650 30.19 -32.44 36.39
C VAL A 650 29.62 -32.44 37.80
N SER A 651 29.19 -31.29 38.30
CA SER A 651 28.71 -31.11 39.67
C SER A 651 27.33 -30.42 39.69
N LEU A 652 26.33 -31.16 40.15
CA LEU A 652 24.93 -30.73 40.23
C LEU A 652 24.44 -31.00 41.68
N PRO A 653 24.98 -30.27 42.68
CA PRO A 653 24.87 -30.63 44.10
C PRO A 653 23.45 -30.55 44.65
N CYS A 654 22.55 -29.81 44.00
CA CYS A 654 21.15 -29.65 44.38
C CYS A 654 20.17 -30.46 43.51
N LEU A 655 20.63 -31.19 42.49
CA LEU A 655 19.74 -31.82 41.52
C LEU A 655 19.00 -33.01 42.12
N ARG A 656 17.68 -32.86 42.28
CA ARG A 656 16.77 -33.85 42.88
C ARG A 656 15.97 -34.62 41.83
N LYS A 657 15.63 -34.02 40.69
CA LYS A 657 14.78 -34.65 39.66
C LYS A 657 15.29 -34.40 38.24
N VAL A 658 15.36 -35.46 37.44
CA VAL A 658 15.35 -35.40 35.97
C VAL A 658 14.14 -36.19 35.46
N ASN A 659 13.25 -35.58 34.68
CA ASN A 659 12.08 -36.24 34.11
C ASN A 659 12.41 -36.77 32.71
N GLY A 660 13.02 -37.95 32.68
CA GLY A 660 13.52 -38.58 31.45
C GLY A 660 14.86 -39.27 31.69
N LEU A 661 15.58 -39.49 30.60
CA LEU A 661 16.93 -40.04 30.62
C LEU A 661 17.96 -38.97 31.03
N LEU A 662 18.80 -39.28 32.02
CA LEU A 662 20.03 -38.54 32.29
C LEU A 662 21.18 -39.20 31.52
N GLN A 663 21.66 -38.55 30.48
CA GLN A 663 22.61 -39.12 29.53
C GLN A 663 23.93 -38.36 29.49
N PHE A 664 25.04 -39.11 29.44
CA PHE A 664 26.37 -38.62 29.15
C PHE A 664 26.89 -39.37 27.92
N CYS A 665 27.16 -38.65 26.83
CA CYS A 665 27.49 -39.25 25.54
C CYS A 665 28.52 -38.44 24.73
N THR A 666 28.88 -38.98 23.57
CA THR A 666 29.73 -38.34 22.59
C THR A 666 28.95 -38.06 21.30
N HIS A 667 29.27 -36.99 20.58
CA HIS A 667 28.57 -36.58 19.36
C HIS A 667 28.45 -37.69 18.31
N ALA A 668 29.46 -38.57 18.21
CA ALA A 668 29.40 -39.75 17.36
C ALA A 668 29.99 -40.98 18.04
N ASN A 669 29.53 -42.16 17.62
CA ASN A 669 29.85 -43.45 18.21
C ASN A 669 31.14 -44.06 17.64
N ASN A 670 32.28 -43.37 17.78
CA ASN A 670 33.59 -43.89 17.38
C ASN A 670 34.75 -43.24 18.17
N THR A 671 35.94 -43.84 18.10
CA THR A 671 37.13 -43.46 18.88
C THR A 671 37.65 -42.05 18.64
N ARG A 672 37.25 -41.34 17.57
CA ARG A 672 37.61 -39.92 17.33
C ARG A 672 36.86 -38.96 18.25
N TYR A 673 35.71 -39.38 18.77
CA TYR A 673 34.82 -38.59 19.61
C TYR A 673 34.78 -39.11 21.06
N GLN A 674 35.51 -40.18 21.39
CA GLN A 674 35.57 -40.77 22.72
C GLN A 674 36.02 -39.73 23.76
N ASN A 675 35.33 -39.64 24.89
CA ASN A 675 35.67 -38.71 25.95
C ASN A 675 36.74 -39.30 26.87
N ASN A 676 37.90 -38.63 26.94
CA ASN A 676 39.05 -39.06 27.74
C ASN A 676 39.37 -38.09 28.90
N ALA A 677 38.46 -37.15 29.22
CA ALA A 677 38.69 -36.14 30.25
C ALA A 677 37.77 -36.30 31.46
N LEU A 678 36.49 -36.58 31.24
CA LEU A 678 35.48 -36.70 32.30
C LEU A 678 35.79 -37.92 33.20
N LYS A 679 36.12 -37.67 34.48
CA LYS A 679 36.53 -38.66 35.49
C LYS A 679 35.45 -38.93 36.55
N SER A 680 34.66 -37.91 36.89
CA SER A 680 33.67 -37.98 37.97
C SER A 680 32.40 -37.18 37.68
N ILE A 681 31.28 -37.64 38.25
CA ILE A 681 29.99 -36.94 38.22
C ILE A 681 29.43 -36.90 39.65
N SER A 682 28.90 -35.76 40.07
CA SER A 682 28.35 -35.53 41.40
C SER A 682 26.91 -35.02 41.31
N VAL A 683 25.96 -35.87 41.75
CA VAL A 683 24.52 -35.61 41.86
C VAL A 683 24.03 -36.17 43.21
N PRO A 684 24.54 -35.68 44.36
CA PRO A 684 24.46 -36.37 45.65
C PRO A 684 23.04 -36.47 46.23
N VAL A 685 22.11 -35.63 45.76
CA VAL A 685 20.73 -35.54 46.26
C VAL A 685 19.69 -35.98 45.21
N ILE A 686 20.10 -36.72 44.18
CA ILE A 686 19.17 -37.18 43.13
C ILE A 686 18.16 -38.19 43.70
N GLU A 687 16.88 -37.84 43.58
CA GLU A 687 15.73 -38.61 44.08
C GLU A 687 14.97 -39.32 42.95
N TYR A 688 14.98 -38.76 41.73
CA TYR A 688 14.23 -39.31 40.59
C TYR A 688 14.91 -39.10 39.24
N VAL A 689 15.01 -40.18 38.47
CA VAL A 689 15.34 -40.23 37.03
C VAL A 689 14.57 -41.40 36.39
N GLU A 690 14.28 -41.38 35.09
CA GLU A 690 13.73 -42.56 34.42
C GLU A 690 14.83 -43.58 34.08
N GLY A 691 16.05 -43.11 33.83
CA GLY A 691 17.24 -43.92 33.68
C GLY A 691 18.50 -43.06 33.58
N VAL A 692 19.66 -43.71 33.65
CA VAL A 692 20.98 -43.11 33.49
C VAL A 692 21.75 -43.86 32.39
N SER A 693 22.44 -43.12 31.51
CA SER A 693 23.23 -43.71 30.43
C SER A 693 24.60 -43.05 30.28
N PHE A 694 25.64 -43.88 30.13
CA PHE A 694 27.01 -43.46 29.82
C PHE A 694 27.48 -44.11 28.52
N SER A 695 27.90 -43.31 27.55
CA SER A 695 28.36 -43.77 26.24
C SER A 695 29.72 -43.16 25.91
N TRP A 696 30.71 -44.01 25.61
CA TRP A 696 32.06 -43.63 25.16
C TRP A 696 32.86 -42.74 26.13
N MET A 697 32.66 -42.93 27.44
CA MET A 697 33.42 -42.27 28.51
C MET A 697 34.58 -43.18 28.96
N ALA A 698 35.81 -42.87 28.53
CA ALA A 698 36.98 -43.73 28.77
C ALA A 698 37.51 -43.65 30.20
N GLU A 699 37.58 -42.43 30.74
CA GLU A 699 38.22 -42.13 32.03
C GLU A 699 37.23 -42.00 33.20
N LEU A 700 35.92 -41.99 32.92
CA LEU A 700 34.88 -41.89 33.94
C LEU A 700 34.87 -43.15 34.81
N SER A 701 35.15 -42.96 36.10
CA SER A 701 35.22 -44.03 37.11
C SER A 701 34.39 -43.74 38.35
N GLU A 702 34.23 -42.47 38.73
CA GLU A 702 33.46 -42.09 39.93
C GLU A 702 32.00 -41.81 39.59
N VAL A 703 31.16 -42.83 39.79
CA VAL A 703 29.69 -42.78 39.64
C VAL A 703 28.94 -43.23 40.91
N SER A 704 29.65 -43.34 42.04
CA SER A 704 29.10 -43.75 43.34
C SER A 704 27.94 -42.87 43.82
N THR A 705 27.87 -41.62 43.36
CA THR A 705 26.75 -40.69 43.59
C THR A 705 25.38 -41.24 43.21
N PHE A 706 25.29 -42.23 42.32
CA PHE A 706 24.03 -42.82 41.87
C PHE A 706 23.53 -43.97 42.77
N GLN A 707 24.31 -44.46 43.74
CA GLN A 707 23.93 -45.58 44.62
C GLN A 707 22.57 -45.37 45.30
N THR A 708 22.24 -44.13 45.69
CA THR A 708 20.96 -43.80 46.32
C THR A 708 19.76 -44.21 45.46
N LEU A 709 19.84 -44.11 44.13
CA LEU A 709 18.76 -44.48 43.21
C LEU A 709 18.50 -45.99 43.13
N PHE A 710 19.53 -46.80 43.40
CA PHE A 710 19.39 -48.26 43.51
C PHE A 710 18.82 -48.62 44.89
N ARG A 711 19.30 -47.99 45.97
CA ARG A 711 18.77 -48.15 47.34
C ARG A 711 17.29 -47.80 47.47
N THR A 712 16.83 -46.77 46.77
CA THR A 712 15.42 -46.33 46.78
C THR A 712 14.55 -47.05 45.76
N GLY A 713 15.12 -47.92 44.91
CA GLY A 713 14.38 -48.67 43.89
C GLY A 713 13.91 -47.86 42.67
N VAL A 714 14.48 -46.67 42.45
CA VAL A 714 14.22 -45.84 41.26
C VAL A 714 14.83 -46.48 40.01
N ILE A 715 16.09 -46.92 40.14
CA ILE A 715 16.77 -47.79 39.19
C ILE A 715 16.57 -49.24 39.68
N ASN A 716 15.64 -49.94 39.05
CA ASN A 716 15.15 -51.26 39.44
C ASN A 716 15.18 -52.31 38.32
N ASP A 717 15.73 -51.96 37.16
CA ASP A 717 15.97 -52.86 36.03
C ASP A 717 17.21 -52.41 35.24
N ALA A 718 17.89 -53.36 34.59
CA ALA A 718 19.11 -53.11 33.83
C ALA A 718 18.90 -52.17 32.63
N SER A 719 17.70 -52.07 32.06
CA SER A 719 17.42 -51.11 30.98
C SER A 719 17.50 -49.64 31.44
N LYS A 720 17.45 -49.37 32.75
CA LYS A 720 17.59 -48.03 33.33
C LYS A 720 19.04 -47.64 33.66
N TRP A 721 20.00 -48.56 33.55
CA TRP A 721 21.43 -48.30 33.79
C TRP A 721 22.27 -48.76 32.60
N LYS A 722 22.42 -47.89 31.60
CA LYS A 722 23.06 -48.23 30.32
C LYS A 722 24.52 -47.78 30.29
N ILE A 723 25.46 -48.73 30.22
CA ILE A 723 26.88 -48.44 30.00
C ILE A 723 27.30 -48.97 28.64
N VAL A 724 27.81 -48.09 27.78
CA VAL A 724 28.29 -48.41 26.43
C VAL A 724 29.72 -47.92 26.27
N ARG A 725 30.66 -48.85 26.02
CA ARG A 725 32.07 -48.53 25.71
C ARG A 725 32.78 -47.63 26.74
N CYS A 726 32.40 -47.72 28.01
CA CYS A 726 33.11 -47.10 29.13
C CYS A 726 33.99 -48.14 29.83
N ALA A 727 35.22 -47.79 30.22
CA ALA A 727 36.23 -48.79 30.61
C ALA A 727 36.28 -49.11 32.13
N LYS A 728 35.68 -48.25 32.98
CA LYS A 728 35.91 -48.25 34.43
C LYS A 728 34.62 -48.21 35.28
N LEU A 729 33.46 -48.49 34.69
CA LEU A 729 32.16 -48.32 35.35
C LEU A 729 31.52 -49.63 35.83
N PRO A 730 30.86 -49.65 37.01
CA PRO A 730 30.19 -50.82 37.54
C PRO A 730 28.91 -51.18 36.76
N THR A 731 28.69 -52.46 36.53
CA THR A 731 27.45 -52.97 35.92
C THR A 731 26.24 -52.76 36.84
N TYR A 732 25.03 -52.94 36.29
CA TYR A 732 23.80 -52.89 37.08
C TYR A 732 23.85 -53.84 38.30
N ASP A 733 24.31 -55.07 38.11
CA ASP A 733 24.41 -56.06 39.20
C ASP A 733 25.41 -55.65 40.29
N GLN A 734 26.53 -55.00 39.91
CA GLN A 734 27.53 -54.47 40.84
C GLN A 734 26.96 -53.27 41.63
N MET A 735 26.27 -52.35 40.97
CA MET A 735 25.60 -51.25 41.65
C MET A 735 24.51 -51.74 42.61
N MET A 736 23.77 -52.81 42.24
CA MET A 736 22.79 -53.46 43.12
C MET A 736 23.44 -54.14 44.32
N SER A 737 24.57 -54.84 44.16
CA SER A 737 25.27 -55.48 45.29
C SER A 737 25.86 -54.48 46.27
N ASP A 738 26.37 -53.36 45.78
CA ASP A 738 27.00 -52.31 46.61
C ASP A 738 25.95 -51.39 47.30
N SER A 739 24.67 -51.58 46.95
CA SER A 739 23.54 -50.82 47.48
C SER A 739 22.79 -51.53 48.61
N GLN A 740 22.84 -52.87 48.68
CA GLN A 740 22.22 -53.69 49.74
C GLN A 740 22.97 -53.63 51.08
#